data_AF-A0A814I472-F1
#
_entry.id   AF-A0A814I472-F1
#
_cell.length_a   1.000
_cell.length_b   1.000
_cell.length_c   1.000
_cell.angle_alpha   90.00
_cell.angle_beta   90.00
_cell.angle_gamma   90.00
#
_symmetry.space_group_name_H-M   'P 1'
#
loop_
_entity.id
_entity.type
_entity.pdbx_description
1 polymer ?
#
loop_
_entity_poly.entity_id
_entity_poly.type
_entity_poly.pdbx_seq_one_letter_code
_entity_poly.pdbx_strand_id
1 'polypeptide(L)'
;MSSKSELTKTIETQQTRITLLEQRFADVVAAYKNLRKEKEVLESTVRVLSSPAASITSSGESTVTENETNLNTKEDNGSGNEADNTQTQSEQQIFKEKFQTLRQNVAIITEQKQRMEQMFQSDKRKLKTENEELKKLLEEAKAENIIIKEKSDNEIKELKKSLRQSQRDHERETADHGVMMRELQTLLSTERNKSETMEHQFEENRAKVLTLESQLDTLKKQYNNLNSQYQTKLNDIKEKYSIDLEELKRSKENIVQLTSKIKDMEIKHVEQLRVESKRNQQLEKKLIDITSENAQKISTSETHIAELSDQIGVIEKQRAQDQMIIQRLKERIAQLDVENALLTKASSTSIEHDDIDITNNDDDNNNHRDLDTLMQRIAKLKVLIRVANDRFGKSLTIEDILNIDREMSSGTTNINGINLSTENNKILHSKCYEEIDRLKNELEKYRSKTVAVFKAKNFKDINASKEIDDLRNQIDQLREKLTQSQSLYNCENDRHIQVVEKLESCITNLHKQHRQEIEHILTRKRIELNELECELEKQRERIQRLLNEKDHELETMKKQQLEQSTILDNKIIHSTSNIQQIDESPTIMNELFSHNHYSASSSSSSTIGGPISSDNNNLLYFIQEQQLREQELTSLRKQRHELELTIRDLNNKYSFEINQLQITIEKLNDDLEHIKLSTQRNELLTKNEHNIDYIKNVFYHYLLANDTQVKHTMANALMTILHFSTKEKAKVESQKHTTSLTSGGWFNHK
;
A
#
# COMPACT_ATOMS: atom_id res chain seq x y z
N MET A 1 76.05 12.35 -22.52
CA MET A 1 76.33 13.77 -22.82
C MET A 1 76.46 14.48 -21.49
N SER A 2 77.65 14.44 -20.85
CA SER A 2 77.88 15.19 -19.60
C SER A 2 77.54 16.66 -19.85
N SER A 3 76.72 17.23 -18.97
CA SER A 3 76.14 18.54 -19.17
C SER A 3 77.26 19.56 -19.33
N LYS A 4 77.10 20.53 -20.25
CA LYS A 4 78.05 21.63 -20.46
C LYS A 4 78.45 22.30 -19.12
N SER A 5 77.54 22.30 -18.14
CA SER A 5 77.76 22.79 -16.78
C SER A 5 78.73 21.94 -15.94
N GLU A 6 78.73 20.61 -16.10
CA GLU A 6 79.68 19.73 -15.42
C GLU A 6 81.08 19.91 -16.02
N LEU A 7 81.18 20.01 -17.36
CA LEU A 7 82.45 20.30 -18.03
C LEU A 7 83.03 21.66 -17.61
N THR A 8 82.22 22.73 -17.55
CA THR A 8 82.70 24.04 -17.08
C THR A 8 83.17 23.99 -15.63
N LYS A 9 82.43 23.29 -14.74
CA LYS A 9 82.88 23.07 -13.36
C LYS A 9 84.20 22.32 -13.30
N THR A 10 84.38 21.25 -14.10
CA THR A 10 85.66 20.53 -14.14
C THR A 10 86.80 21.42 -14.65
N ILE A 11 86.57 22.26 -15.66
CA ILE A 11 87.55 23.21 -16.16
C ILE A 11 87.92 24.25 -15.09
N GLU A 12 86.95 24.79 -14.35
CA GLU A 12 87.20 25.71 -13.23
C GLU A 12 88.00 25.03 -12.10
N THR A 13 87.67 23.78 -11.75
CA THR A 13 88.45 23.02 -10.76
C THR A 13 89.87 22.70 -11.25
N GLN A 14 90.06 22.49 -12.55
CA GLN A 14 91.38 22.27 -13.13
C GLN A 14 92.19 23.58 -13.17
N GLN A 15 91.57 24.71 -13.51
CA GLN A 15 92.20 26.02 -13.50
C GLN A 15 92.66 26.41 -12.09
N THR A 16 91.81 26.23 -11.08
CA THR A 16 92.20 26.49 -9.67
C THR A 16 93.33 25.58 -9.20
N ARG A 17 93.37 24.32 -9.67
CA ARG A 17 94.48 23.42 -9.37
C ARG A 17 95.77 23.82 -10.08
N ILE A 18 95.68 24.31 -11.32
CA ILE A 18 96.83 24.81 -12.07
C ILE A 18 97.40 26.05 -11.39
N THR A 19 96.58 27.02 -11.00
CA THR A 19 97.06 28.24 -10.32
C THR A 19 97.72 27.93 -8.98
N LEU A 20 97.18 26.98 -8.20
CA LEU A 20 97.82 26.50 -6.97
C LEU A 20 99.18 25.83 -7.24
N LEU A 21 99.27 25.03 -8.31
CA LEU A 21 100.53 24.42 -8.71
C LEU A 21 101.53 25.46 -9.21
N GLU A 22 101.10 26.44 -10.00
CA GLU A 22 101.93 27.57 -10.46
C GLU A 22 102.49 28.38 -9.28
N GLN A 23 101.64 28.68 -8.28
CA GLN A 23 102.09 29.37 -7.06
C GLN A 23 103.10 28.52 -6.28
N ARG A 24 102.83 27.22 -6.11
CA ARG A 24 103.77 26.30 -5.46
C ARG A 24 105.09 26.19 -6.23
N PHE A 25 105.06 26.16 -7.57
CA PHE A 25 106.26 26.18 -8.40
C PHE A 25 107.01 27.51 -8.29
N ALA A 26 106.32 28.64 -8.24
CA ALA A 26 106.95 29.95 -8.03
C ALA A 26 107.65 30.03 -6.67
N ASP A 27 107.01 29.51 -5.61
CA ASP A 27 107.59 29.43 -4.26
C ASP A 27 108.80 28.48 -4.22
N VAL A 28 108.72 27.32 -4.88
CA VAL A 28 109.83 26.38 -5.01
C VAL A 28 110.98 27.03 -5.80
N VAL A 29 110.71 27.73 -6.89
CA VAL A 29 111.73 28.45 -7.67
C VAL A 29 112.36 29.58 -6.85
N ALA A 30 111.58 30.31 -6.04
CA ALA A 30 112.09 31.32 -5.13
C ALA A 30 112.98 30.70 -4.05
N ALA A 31 112.56 29.58 -3.45
CA ALA A 31 113.35 28.80 -2.51
C ALA A 31 114.66 28.30 -3.14
N TYR A 32 114.62 27.76 -4.37
CA TYR A 32 115.81 27.35 -5.12
C TYR A 32 116.74 28.52 -5.45
N LYS A 33 116.21 29.69 -5.82
CA LYS A 33 117.01 30.91 -6.05
C LYS A 33 117.69 31.37 -4.77
N ASN A 34 117.00 31.29 -3.63
CA ASN A 34 117.57 31.65 -2.33
C ASN A 34 118.61 30.64 -1.88
N LEU A 35 118.34 29.35 -2.02
CA LEU A 35 119.31 28.27 -1.73
C LEU A 35 120.54 28.36 -2.64
N ARG A 36 120.35 28.75 -3.91
CA ARG A 36 121.46 29.00 -4.83
C ARG A 36 122.29 30.20 -4.41
N LYS A 37 121.67 31.31 -3.99
CA LYS A 37 122.40 32.45 -3.42
C LYS A 37 123.16 32.06 -2.14
N GLU A 38 122.55 31.23 -1.30
CA GLU A 38 123.20 30.70 -0.09
C GLU A 38 124.36 29.77 -0.44
N LYS A 39 124.21 28.92 -1.47
CA LYS A 39 125.29 28.10 -2.01
C LYS A 39 126.42 28.94 -2.61
N GLU A 40 126.12 29.97 -3.40
CA GLU A 40 127.12 30.89 -3.97
C GLU A 40 127.85 31.67 -2.87
N VAL A 41 127.11 32.10 -1.82
CA VAL A 41 127.66 32.68 -0.60
C VAL A 41 128.59 31.69 0.10
N LEU A 42 128.14 30.46 0.34
CA LEU A 42 128.92 29.41 1.00
C LEU A 42 130.17 29.05 0.18
N GLU A 43 130.05 28.88 -1.13
CA GLU A 43 131.17 28.63 -2.05
C GLU A 43 132.16 29.80 -2.09
N SER A 44 131.69 31.05 -1.99
CA SER A 44 132.58 32.21 -1.85
C SER A 44 133.36 32.16 -0.53
N THR A 45 132.71 31.80 0.58
CA THR A 45 133.41 31.58 1.87
C THR A 45 134.38 30.41 1.80
N VAL A 46 134.00 29.29 1.19
CA VAL A 46 134.88 28.11 1.04
C VAL A 46 136.09 28.45 0.16
N ARG A 47 135.93 29.20 -0.95
CA ARG A 47 137.06 29.66 -1.76
C ARG A 47 138.00 30.60 -1.00
N VAL A 48 137.44 31.48 -0.18
CA VAL A 48 138.20 32.42 0.65
C VAL A 48 138.95 31.72 1.80
N LEU A 49 138.35 30.67 2.37
CA LEU A 49 138.92 29.83 3.43
C LEU A 49 139.91 28.77 2.89
N SER A 50 139.72 28.27 1.67
CA SER A 50 140.59 27.27 1.02
C SER A 50 141.80 27.86 0.29
N SER A 51 141.99 29.18 0.28
CA SER A 51 143.25 29.80 -0.19
C SER A 51 144.36 29.59 0.86
N PRO A 52 145.46 28.86 0.54
CA PRO A 52 146.45 28.46 1.52
C PRO A 52 147.46 29.59 1.78
N ALA A 53 147.39 30.19 2.97
CA ALA A 53 148.52 30.86 3.60
C ALA A 53 148.51 30.53 5.10
N ALA A 54 149.55 29.79 5.51
CA ALA A 54 150.09 29.60 6.85
C ALA A 54 149.16 29.03 7.96
N SER A 55 149.35 27.73 8.17
CA SER A 55 149.11 26.96 9.39
C SER A 55 149.70 27.58 10.66
N ILE A 56 148.90 27.75 11.71
CA ILE A 56 149.35 27.71 13.11
C ILE A 56 148.38 26.83 13.92
N THR A 57 149.03 26.00 14.72
CA THR A 57 148.66 24.82 15.49
C THR A 57 147.90 25.07 16.80
N SER A 58 147.49 23.97 17.43
CA SER A 58 147.14 23.74 18.86
C SER A 58 145.65 23.89 19.21
N SER A 59 144.90 22.79 19.33
CA SER A 59 144.79 21.83 20.46
C SER A 59 143.84 22.32 21.55
N GLY A 60 142.89 21.48 21.98
CA GLY A 60 142.23 21.67 23.27
C GLY A 60 140.75 21.30 23.31
N GLU A 61 140.52 20.02 23.55
CA GLU A 61 139.29 19.38 23.96
C GLU A 61 138.78 19.89 25.33
N SER A 62 137.46 19.85 25.54
CA SER A 62 136.72 19.65 26.81
C SER A 62 135.81 20.78 27.34
N THR A 63 134.50 20.46 27.29
CA THR A 63 133.51 20.45 28.40
C THR A 63 133.15 21.71 29.20
N VAL A 64 131.81 21.90 29.27
CA VAL A 64 131.00 22.08 30.50
C VAL A 64 130.73 23.51 31.02
N THR A 65 129.42 23.83 30.96
CA THR A 65 128.54 24.57 31.89
C THR A 65 128.67 26.08 32.15
N GLU A 66 127.50 26.70 31.98
CA GLU A 66 126.80 27.61 32.91
C GLU A 66 127.42 28.94 33.33
N ASN A 67 126.54 29.97 33.20
CA ASN A 67 126.45 31.19 34.01
C ASN A 67 127.63 32.17 33.86
N GLU A 68 127.49 33.49 33.89
CA GLU A 68 126.41 34.42 34.15
C GLU A 68 126.99 35.82 33.77
N THR A 69 126.11 36.80 33.57
CA THR A 69 126.33 38.24 33.88
C THR A 69 127.63 38.95 33.43
N ASN A 70 127.55 39.93 32.52
CA ASN A 70 127.27 41.34 32.81
C ASN A 70 128.55 42.19 33.00
N LEU A 71 128.44 43.43 32.51
CA LEU A 71 129.22 44.63 32.83
C LEU A 71 130.61 44.88 32.16
N ASN A 72 130.51 45.74 31.14
CA ASN A 72 130.97 47.15 31.18
C ASN A 72 132.41 47.54 30.76
N THR A 73 132.46 48.79 30.27
CA THR A 73 133.60 49.74 30.16
C THR A 73 134.69 49.44 29.13
N LYS A 74 134.73 50.21 28.03
CA LYS A 74 135.32 51.56 27.84
C LYS A 74 136.84 51.53 27.61
N GLU A 75 137.19 52.02 26.41
CA GLU A 75 138.34 52.89 26.07
C GLU A 75 139.73 52.55 26.64
N ASP A 76 140.72 52.33 25.76
CA ASP A 76 141.79 53.32 25.58
C ASP A 76 142.65 53.01 24.34
N ASN A 77 143.28 54.07 23.85
CA ASN A 77 144.14 54.27 22.69
C ASN A 77 145.52 53.60 22.80
N GLY A 78 146.15 53.43 21.64
CA GLY A 78 147.43 54.11 21.43
C GLY A 78 148.62 53.29 20.92
N SER A 79 149.17 53.80 19.80
CA SER A 79 150.56 53.63 19.31
C SER A 79 150.88 52.31 18.62
N GLY A 80 151.31 52.24 17.35
CA GLY A 80 152.09 53.19 16.57
C GLY A 80 153.52 52.65 16.40
N ASN A 81 153.82 51.98 15.27
CA ASN A 81 154.99 52.28 14.43
C ASN A 81 155.08 51.39 13.20
N GLU A 82 155.51 52.05 12.13
CA GLU A 82 155.43 51.70 10.73
C GLU A 82 156.60 50.83 10.23
N ALA A 83 156.35 50.27 9.04
CA ALA A 83 157.32 49.91 8.00
C ALA A 83 158.04 48.56 8.12
N ASP A 84 157.30 47.49 7.83
CA ASP A 84 157.78 46.51 6.84
C ASP A 84 156.83 46.55 5.63
N ASN A 85 157.08 47.57 4.81
CA ASN A 85 156.17 48.19 3.86
C ASN A 85 156.39 47.56 2.47
N THR A 86 155.74 46.42 2.19
CA THR A 86 155.31 45.97 0.83
C THR A 86 154.68 44.57 0.81
N GLN A 87 154.91 43.70 1.80
CA GLN A 87 154.23 42.38 1.89
C GLN A 87 152.92 42.41 2.71
N THR A 88 152.87 43.22 3.78
CA THR A 88 151.68 43.39 4.64
C THR A 88 150.50 44.08 3.95
N GLN A 89 150.71 44.93 2.93
CA GLN A 89 149.58 45.55 2.21
C GLN A 89 148.77 44.55 1.39
N SER A 90 149.43 43.55 0.78
CA SER A 90 148.76 42.47 0.05
C SER A 90 148.00 41.55 1.01
N GLU A 91 148.62 41.14 2.12
CA GLU A 91 147.98 40.29 3.13
C GLU A 91 146.85 41.01 3.88
N GLN A 92 147.01 42.31 4.18
CA GLN A 92 145.95 43.13 4.76
C GLN A 92 144.81 43.41 3.77
N GLN A 93 145.10 43.60 2.48
CA GLN A 93 144.05 43.71 1.45
C GLN A 93 143.28 42.40 1.32
N ILE A 94 143.99 41.27 1.26
CA ILE A 94 143.37 39.94 1.23
C ILE A 94 142.51 39.74 2.48
N PHE A 95 143.04 40.00 3.68
CA PHE A 95 142.29 39.87 4.94
C PHE A 95 141.08 40.81 5.02
N LYS A 96 141.21 42.03 4.50
CA LYS A 96 140.12 43.00 4.41
C LYS A 96 139.03 42.54 3.44
N GLU A 97 139.40 41.92 2.32
CA GLU A 97 138.46 41.27 1.39
C GLU A 97 137.79 40.06 2.04
N LYS A 98 138.52 39.20 2.78
CA LYS A 98 137.97 38.05 3.54
C LYS A 98 136.98 38.51 4.61
N PHE A 99 137.32 39.58 5.33
CA PHE A 99 136.47 40.16 6.36
C PHE A 99 135.23 40.83 5.74
N GLN A 100 135.37 41.50 4.61
CA GLN A 100 134.26 42.14 3.91
C GLN A 100 133.28 41.10 3.34
N THR A 101 133.78 39.98 2.79
CA THR A 101 132.94 38.86 2.35
C THR A 101 132.25 38.17 3.53
N LEU A 102 132.96 37.89 4.63
CA LEU A 102 132.34 37.31 5.83
C LEU A 102 131.27 38.24 6.43
N ARG A 103 131.53 39.54 6.48
CA ARG A 103 130.56 40.55 6.94
C ARG A 103 129.33 40.61 6.04
N GLN A 104 129.52 40.53 4.72
CA GLN A 104 128.43 40.47 3.76
C GLN A 104 127.61 39.18 3.92
N ASN A 105 128.25 38.04 4.21
CA ASN A 105 127.58 36.76 4.42
C ASN A 105 126.80 36.72 5.73
N VAL A 106 127.37 37.23 6.81
CA VAL A 106 126.64 37.41 8.08
C VAL A 106 125.46 38.35 7.87
N ALA A 107 125.63 39.46 7.14
CA ALA A 107 124.54 40.37 6.82
C ALA A 107 123.41 39.66 6.02
N ILE A 108 123.75 38.88 5.00
CA ILE A 108 122.77 38.11 4.21
C ILE A 108 122.07 37.06 5.08
N ILE A 109 122.79 36.31 5.92
CA ILE A 109 122.19 35.31 6.82
C ILE A 109 121.27 35.99 7.85
N THR A 110 121.67 37.14 8.42
CA THR A 110 120.82 37.89 9.34
C THR A 110 119.58 38.46 8.66
N GLU A 111 119.69 38.94 7.43
CA GLU A 111 118.56 39.42 6.64
C GLU A 111 117.60 38.28 6.29
N GLN A 112 118.12 37.10 5.91
CA GLN A 112 117.29 35.93 5.64
C GLN A 112 116.61 35.39 6.91
N LYS A 113 117.33 35.36 8.05
CA LYS A 113 116.74 35.01 9.35
C LYS A 113 115.64 36.00 9.73
N GLN A 114 115.85 37.29 9.54
CA GLN A 114 114.84 38.32 9.78
C GLN A 114 113.63 38.17 8.86
N ARG A 115 113.83 37.89 7.55
CA ARG A 115 112.73 37.62 6.61
C ARG A 115 111.94 36.36 7.00
N MET A 116 112.63 35.28 7.37
CA MET A 116 111.99 34.05 7.82
C MET A 116 111.16 34.27 9.11
N GLU A 117 111.72 35.00 10.07
CA GLU A 117 111.03 35.37 11.31
C GLU A 117 109.79 36.25 11.02
N GLN A 118 109.91 37.22 10.11
CA GLN A 118 108.77 38.04 9.68
C GLN A 118 107.69 37.20 8.98
N MET A 119 108.07 36.25 8.12
CA MET A 119 107.13 35.33 7.47
C MET A 119 106.42 34.47 8.51
N PHE A 120 107.16 33.86 9.45
CA PHE A 120 106.59 33.06 10.53
C PHE A 120 105.63 33.86 11.41
N GLN A 121 105.98 35.09 11.77
CA GLN A 121 105.09 35.96 12.54
C GLN A 121 103.84 36.33 11.75
N SER A 122 103.96 36.56 10.44
CA SER A 122 102.81 36.85 9.57
C SER A 122 101.89 35.64 9.45
N ASP A 123 102.44 34.43 9.30
CA ASP A 123 101.68 33.20 9.17
C ASP A 123 101.03 32.80 10.49
N LYS A 124 101.72 33.01 11.63
CA LYS A 124 101.12 32.85 12.96
C LYS A 124 99.93 33.78 13.17
N ARG A 125 99.99 35.02 12.65
CA ARG A 125 98.85 35.96 12.70
C ARG A 125 97.70 35.48 11.81
N LYS A 126 98.00 35.07 10.57
CA LYS A 126 96.99 34.51 9.64
C LYS A 126 96.30 33.28 10.20
N LEU A 127 97.06 32.33 10.77
CA LEU A 127 96.48 31.13 11.38
C LEU A 127 95.61 31.45 12.60
N LYS A 128 95.95 32.50 13.36
CA LYS A 128 95.08 32.96 14.46
C LYS A 128 93.78 33.57 13.94
N THR A 129 93.84 34.44 12.94
CA THR A 129 92.64 35.04 12.35
C THR A 129 91.76 33.98 11.70
N GLU A 130 92.35 33.03 10.97
CA GLU A 130 91.63 31.91 10.37
C GLU A 130 90.96 31.03 11.45
N ASN A 131 91.64 30.78 12.57
CA ASN A 131 91.06 30.00 13.67
C ASN A 131 89.94 30.76 14.40
N GLU A 132 90.04 32.08 14.52
CA GLU A 132 88.96 32.94 15.04
C GLU A 132 87.76 32.99 14.09
N GLU A 133 88.00 33.11 12.78
CA GLU A 133 86.96 33.06 11.74
C GLU A 133 86.27 31.70 11.71
N LEU A 134 87.02 30.59 11.75
CA LEU A 134 86.47 29.23 11.80
C LEU A 134 85.63 29.01 13.07
N LYS A 135 86.07 29.51 14.23
CA LYS A 135 85.27 29.45 15.47
C LYS A 135 83.98 30.27 15.35
N LYS A 136 84.04 31.43 14.72
CA LYS A 136 82.86 32.26 14.49
C LYS A 136 81.87 31.57 13.56
N LEU A 137 82.34 31.02 12.44
CA LEU A 137 81.51 30.24 11.52
C LEU A 137 80.94 28.99 12.19
N LEU A 138 81.69 28.34 13.08
CA LEU A 138 81.18 27.21 13.87
C LEU A 138 80.06 27.64 14.82
N GLU A 139 80.19 28.77 15.52
CA GLU A 139 79.14 29.31 16.39
C GLU A 139 77.89 29.75 15.60
N GLU A 140 78.07 30.40 14.45
CA GLU A 140 76.98 30.77 13.55
C GLU A 140 76.24 29.52 13.04
N ALA A 141 76.97 28.50 12.58
CA ALA A 141 76.37 27.24 12.14
C ALA A 141 75.64 26.50 13.28
N LYS A 142 76.14 26.57 14.53
CA LYS A 142 75.41 26.02 15.69
C LYS A 142 74.12 26.79 15.98
N ALA A 143 74.16 28.13 15.92
CA ALA A 143 72.98 28.97 16.13
C ALA A 143 71.90 28.69 15.06
N GLU A 144 72.30 28.57 13.79
CA GLU A 144 71.40 28.17 12.71
C GLU A 144 70.80 26.78 12.93
N ASN A 145 71.59 25.80 13.37
CA ASN A 145 71.09 24.47 13.72
C ASN A 145 70.07 24.49 14.85
N ILE A 146 70.27 25.33 15.87
CA ILE A 146 69.29 25.49 16.97
C ILE A 146 67.97 26.06 16.43
N ILE A 147 68.03 27.08 15.58
CA ILE A 147 66.83 27.67 14.97
C ILE A 147 66.10 26.66 14.08
N ILE A 148 66.82 25.89 13.26
CA ILE A 148 66.22 24.83 12.42
C ILE A 148 65.57 23.76 13.30
N LYS A 149 66.22 23.38 14.40
CA LYS A 149 65.66 22.42 15.35
C LYS A 149 64.37 22.94 16.00
N GLU A 150 64.35 24.19 16.45
CA GLU A 150 63.14 24.78 17.04
C GLU A 150 61.99 24.90 16.03
N LYS A 151 62.29 25.25 14.77
CA LYS A 151 61.29 25.28 13.69
C LYS A 151 60.71 23.90 13.42
N SER A 152 61.56 22.89 13.23
CA SER A 152 61.11 21.51 13.02
C SER A 152 60.34 20.96 14.22
N ASP A 153 60.74 21.27 15.45
CA ASP A 153 59.99 20.89 16.66
C ASP A 153 58.59 21.54 16.71
N ASN A 154 58.46 22.78 16.26
CA ASN A 154 57.16 23.47 16.17
C ASN A 154 56.28 22.87 15.07
N GLU A 155 56.83 22.59 13.88
CA GLU A 155 56.12 21.89 12.81
C GLU A 155 55.63 20.51 13.28
N ILE A 156 56.47 19.75 13.99
CA ILE A 156 56.08 18.46 14.59
C ILE A 156 54.95 18.63 15.60
N LYS A 157 54.97 19.68 16.45
CA LYS A 157 53.89 19.95 17.40
C LYS A 157 52.58 20.30 16.69
N GLU A 158 52.63 21.11 15.63
CA GLU A 158 51.46 21.46 14.82
C GLU A 158 50.89 20.24 14.10
N LEU A 159 51.73 19.43 13.46
CA LEU A 159 51.33 18.18 12.82
C LEU A 159 50.72 17.20 13.83
N LYS A 160 51.30 17.07 15.03
CA LYS A 160 50.73 16.26 16.11
C LYS A 160 49.37 16.78 16.58
N LYS A 161 49.19 18.11 16.67
CA LYS A 161 47.91 18.72 17.03
C LYS A 161 46.86 18.50 15.95
N SER A 162 47.23 18.68 14.68
CA SER A 162 46.38 18.43 13.52
C SER A 162 45.96 16.95 13.45
N LEU A 163 46.90 16.03 13.64
CA LEU A 163 46.63 14.59 13.69
C LEU A 163 45.66 14.23 14.81
N ARG A 164 45.87 14.75 16.03
CA ARG A 164 44.94 14.54 17.16
C ARG A 164 43.57 15.17 16.95
N GLN A 165 43.47 16.23 16.16
CA GLN A 165 42.19 16.83 15.80
C GLN A 165 41.47 15.92 14.81
N SER A 166 42.13 15.48 13.74
CA SER A 166 41.57 14.54 12.77
C SER A 166 41.16 13.21 13.42
N GLN A 167 41.93 12.68 14.37
CA GLN A 167 41.55 11.49 15.13
C GLN A 167 40.27 11.70 15.94
N ARG A 168 40.13 12.83 16.64
CA ARG A 168 38.90 13.15 17.40
C ARG A 168 37.69 13.37 16.50
N ASP A 169 37.90 13.96 15.33
CA ASP A 169 36.82 14.16 14.36
C ASP A 169 36.38 12.81 13.77
N HIS A 170 37.31 11.91 13.44
CA HIS A 170 36.97 10.52 13.05
C HIS A 170 36.30 9.73 14.18
N GLU A 171 36.75 9.85 15.43
CA GLU A 171 36.07 9.23 16.58
C GLU A 171 34.65 9.77 16.73
N ARG A 172 34.43 11.07 16.53
CA ARG A 172 33.10 11.68 16.54
C ARG A 172 32.24 11.16 15.39
N GLU A 173 32.76 11.13 14.17
CA GLU A 173 32.05 10.59 12.99
C GLU A 173 31.67 9.12 13.21
N THR A 174 32.58 8.29 13.71
CA THR A 174 32.27 6.88 14.02
C THR A 174 31.24 6.73 15.14
N ALA A 175 31.25 7.61 16.14
CA ALA A 175 30.21 7.65 17.19
C ALA A 175 28.85 8.05 16.61
N ASP A 176 28.81 9.07 15.75
CA ASP A 176 27.61 9.56 15.07
C ASP A 176 27.04 8.49 14.12
N HIS A 177 27.89 7.83 13.33
CA HIS A 177 27.50 6.66 12.54
C HIS A 177 26.93 5.54 13.44
N GLY A 178 27.53 5.30 14.61
CA GLY A 178 27.03 4.34 15.58
C GLY A 178 25.66 4.70 16.16
N VAL A 179 25.36 5.99 16.33
CA VAL A 179 24.02 6.49 16.74
C VAL A 179 23.03 6.33 15.57
N MET A 180 23.39 6.79 14.38
CA MET A 180 22.55 6.69 13.18
C MET A 180 22.19 5.24 12.85
N MET A 181 23.13 4.29 12.97
CA MET A 181 22.86 2.87 12.76
C MET A 181 21.88 2.30 13.79
N ARG A 182 22.00 2.72 15.07
CA ARG A 182 21.03 2.35 16.11
C ARG A 182 19.66 2.95 15.81
N GLU A 183 19.59 4.21 15.41
CA GLU A 183 18.35 4.87 15.01
C GLU A 183 17.69 4.17 13.81
N LEU A 184 18.45 3.88 12.75
CA LEU A 184 17.96 3.12 11.59
C LEU A 184 17.47 1.72 11.99
N GLN A 185 18.20 1.04 12.87
CA GLN A 185 17.76 -0.27 13.37
C GLN A 185 16.48 -0.17 14.19
N THR A 186 16.33 0.86 15.04
CA THR A 186 15.09 1.09 15.79
C THR A 186 13.94 1.44 14.85
N LEU A 187 14.14 2.31 13.86
CA LEU A 187 13.14 2.66 12.86
C LEU A 187 12.70 1.43 12.08
N LEU A 188 13.64 0.63 11.59
CA LEU A 188 13.36 -0.61 10.87
C LEU A 188 12.62 -1.62 11.75
N SER A 189 12.95 -1.73 13.04
CA SER A 189 12.17 -2.55 13.98
C SER A 189 10.77 -1.99 14.19
N THR A 190 10.60 -0.68 14.31
CA THR A 190 9.26 -0.07 14.45
C THR A 190 8.42 -0.23 13.19
N GLU A 191 9.01 -0.12 12.00
CA GLU A 191 8.33 -0.34 10.73
C GLU A 191 7.96 -1.82 10.54
N ARG A 192 8.84 -2.76 10.92
CA ARG A 192 8.49 -4.19 10.96
C ARG A 192 7.33 -4.46 11.91
N ASN A 193 7.39 -3.93 13.13
CA ASN A 193 6.31 -4.10 14.11
C ASN A 193 5.00 -3.49 13.60
N LYS A 194 5.03 -2.30 12.98
CA LYS A 194 3.84 -1.70 12.36
C LYS A 194 3.31 -2.58 11.23
N SER A 195 4.17 -3.06 10.34
CA SER A 195 3.79 -3.98 9.26
C SER A 195 3.13 -5.24 9.80
N GLU A 196 3.72 -5.88 10.81
CA GLU A 196 3.16 -7.07 11.47
C GLU A 196 1.81 -6.76 12.13
N THR A 197 1.65 -5.62 12.80
CA THR A 197 0.35 -5.23 13.39
C THR A 197 -0.71 -4.98 12.32
N MET A 198 -0.36 -4.38 11.19
CA MET A 198 -1.29 -4.15 10.08
C MET A 198 -1.64 -5.46 9.37
N GLU A 199 -0.68 -6.38 9.22
CA GLU A 199 -0.89 -7.72 8.68
C GLU A 199 -1.80 -8.54 9.59
N HIS A 200 -1.62 -8.48 10.91
CA HIS A 200 -2.54 -9.09 11.87
C HIS A 200 -3.95 -8.51 11.77
N GLN A 201 -4.09 -7.18 11.67
CA GLN A 201 -5.40 -6.56 11.46
C GLN A 201 -6.04 -6.96 10.13
N PHE A 202 -5.24 -7.08 9.07
CA PHE A 202 -5.70 -7.54 7.76
C PHE A 202 -6.18 -8.98 7.83
N GLU A 203 -5.43 -9.88 8.47
CA GLU A 203 -5.81 -11.28 8.64
C GLU A 203 -7.05 -11.43 9.52
N GLU A 204 -7.19 -10.62 10.58
CA GLU A 204 -8.41 -10.59 11.41
C GLU A 204 -9.62 -10.11 10.59
N ASN A 205 -9.47 -9.04 9.80
CA ASN A 205 -10.54 -8.55 8.92
C ASN A 205 -10.89 -9.55 7.83
N ARG A 206 -9.89 -10.24 7.25
CA ARG A 206 -10.09 -11.32 6.29
C ARG A 206 -10.86 -12.48 6.91
N ALA A 207 -10.53 -12.88 8.14
CA ALA A 207 -11.27 -13.89 8.87
C ALA A 207 -12.72 -13.44 9.13
N LYS A 208 -12.95 -12.18 9.52
CA LYS A 208 -14.31 -11.62 9.67
C LYS A 208 -15.08 -11.66 8.34
N VAL A 209 -14.46 -11.29 7.22
CA VAL A 209 -15.08 -11.37 5.89
C VAL A 209 -15.43 -12.82 5.55
N LEU A 210 -14.54 -13.78 5.76
CA LEU A 210 -14.83 -15.20 5.53
C LEU A 210 -15.99 -15.69 6.40
N THR A 211 -16.06 -15.27 7.67
CA THR A 211 -17.21 -15.62 8.52
C THR A 211 -18.52 -15.01 8.00
N LEU A 212 -18.50 -13.74 7.57
CA LEU A 212 -19.67 -13.07 6.99
C LEU A 212 -20.10 -13.69 5.66
N GLU A 213 -19.14 -14.08 4.80
CA GLU A 213 -19.41 -14.81 3.56
C GLU A 213 -20.09 -16.15 3.85
N SER A 214 -19.58 -16.91 4.84
CA SER A 214 -20.20 -18.17 5.25
C SER A 214 -21.63 -17.96 5.78
N GLN A 215 -21.86 -16.92 6.58
CA GLN A 215 -23.19 -16.56 7.07
C GLN A 215 -24.11 -16.17 5.91
N LEU A 216 -23.62 -15.38 4.97
CA LEU A 216 -24.37 -14.95 3.79
C LEU A 216 -24.71 -16.13 2.88
N ASP A 217 -23.83 -17.12 2.75
CA ASP A 217 -24.12 -18.37 2.04
C ASP A 217 -25.15 -19.23 2.75
N THR A 218 -25.12 -19.31 4.09
CA THR A 218 -26.18 -19.99 4.85
C THR A 218 -27.53 -19.29 4.66
N LEU A 219 -27.55 -17.95 4.68
CA LEU A 219 -28.76 -17.16 4.48
C LEU A 219 -29.30 -17.29 3.05
N LYS A 220 -28.41 -17.28 2.04
CA LYS A 220 -28.76 -17.56 0.64
C LYS A 220 -29.38 -18.95 0.50
N LYS A 221 -28.80 -19.97 1.14
CA LYS A 221 -29.37 -21.34 1.13
C LYS A 221 -30.75 -21.37 1.78
N GLN A 222 -30.95 -20.70 2.92
CA GLN A 222 -32.26 -20.58 3.56
C GLN A 222 -33.28 -19.87 2.67
N TYR A 223 -32.90 -18.75 2.06
CA TYR A 223 -33.77 -18.01 1.13
C TYR A 223 -34.13 -18.84 -0.10
N ASN A 224 -33.16 -19.52 -0.72
CA ASN A 224 -33.40 -20.39 -1.87
C ASN A 224 -34.31 -21.58 -1.51
N ASN A 225 -34.13 -22.18 -0.34
CA ASN A 225 -35.02 -23.24 0.15
C ASN A 225 -36.45 -22.72 0.33
N LEU A 226 -36.60 -21.54 0.94
CA LEU A 226 -37.91 -20.92 1.13
C LEU A 226 -38.57 -20.57 -0.21
N ASN A 227 -37.80 -20.03 -1.16
CA ASN A 227 -38.26 -19.74 -2.51
C ASN A 227 -38.68 -21.01 -3.26
N SER A 228 -37.93 -22.11 -3.12
CA SER A 228 -38.31 -23.42 -3.67
C SER A 228 -39.59 -23.96 -3.05
N GLN A 229 -39.79 -23.78 -1.73
CA GLN A 229 -41.04 -24.12 -1.06
C GLN A 229 -42.23 -23.28 -1.57
N TYR A 230 -42.03 -21.99 -1.85
CA TYR A 230 -43.08 -21.16 -2.45
C TYR A 230 -43.35 -21.52 -3.90
N GLN A 231 -42.32 -21.86 -4.68
CA GLN A 231 -42.47 -22.32 -6.06
C GLN A 231 -43.22 -23.65 -6.14
N THR A 232 -42.90 -24.61 -5.27
CA THR A 232 -43.64 -25.88 -5.18
C THR A 232 -45.10 -25.64 -4.80
N LYS A 233 -45.38 -24.87 -3.75
CA LYS A 233 -46.76 -24.49 -3.39
C LYS A 233 -47.50 -23.78 -4.52
N LEU A 234 -46.84 -22.89 -5.26
CA LEU A 234 -47.43 -22.21 -6.41
C LEU A 234 -47.74 -23.19 -7.53
N ASN A 235 -46.85 -24.14 -7.80
CA ASN A 235 -47.06 -25.18 -8.80
C ASN A 235 -48.20 -26.13 -8.38
N ASP A 236 -48.27 -26.53 -7.11
CA ASP A 236 -49.37 -27.34 -6.58
C ASP A 236 -50.72 -26.62 -6.72
N ILE A 237 -50.77 -25.31 -6.45
CA ILE A 237 -51.99 -24.50 -6.64
C ILE A 237 -52.34 -24.40 -8.13
N LYS A 238 -51.35 -24.19 -9.00
CA LYS A 238 -51.57 -24.16 -10.47
C LYS A 238 -52.07 -25.51 -10.99
N GLU A 239 -51.53 -26.61 -10.49
CA GLU A 239 -51.95 -27.96 -10.85
C GLU A 239 -53.39 -28.22 -10.40
N LYS A 240 -53.72 -27.91 -9.14
CA LYS A 240 -55.09 -27.98 -8.62
C LYS A 240 -56.06 -27.14 -9.45
N TYR A 241 -55.69 -25.89 -9.75
CA TYR A 241 -56.50 -25.01 -10.61
C TYR A 241 -56.66 -25.58 -12.02
N SER A 242 -55.64 -26.21 -12.60
CA SER A 242 -55.73 -26.88 -13.90
C SER A 242 -56.68 -28.07 -13.87
N ILE A 243 -56.61 -28.90 -12.82
CA ILE A 243 -57.52 -30.02 -12.60
C ILE A 243 -58.95 -29.52 -12.46
N ASP A 244 -59.21 -28.52 -11.61
CA ASP A 244 -60.54 -27.93 -11.44
C ASP A 244 -61.08 -27.34 -12.75
N LEU A 245 -60.22 -26.73 -13.57
CA LEU A 245 -60.59 -26.18 -14.87
C LEU A 245 -60.91 -27.29 -15.88
N GLU A 246 -60.17 -28.40 -15.87
CA GLU A 246 -60.48 -29.60 -16.67
C GLU A 246 -61.76 -30.29 -16.20
N GLU A 247 -62.01 -30.40 -14.91
CA GLU A 247 -63.26 -30.91 -14.34
C GLU A 247 -64.44 -30.02 -14.71
N LEU A 248 -64.28 -28.69 -14.65
CA LEU A 248 -65.29 -27.74 -15.10
C LEU A 248 -65.54 -27.86 -16.61
N LYS A 249 -64.50 -28.05 -17.43
CA LYS A 249 -64.64 -28.32 -18.87
C LYS A 249 -65.40 -29.62 -19.12
N ARG A 250 -65.03 -30.73 -18.46
CA ARG A 250 -65.73 -32.02 -18.56
C ARG A 250 -67.19 -31.92 -18.11
N SER A 251 -67.45 -31.20 -17.02
CA SER A 251 -68.81 -30.95 -16.52
C SER A 251 -69.62 -30.12 -17.51
N LYS A 252 -69.04 -29.05 -18.07
CA LYS A 252 -69.68 -28.26 -19.15
C LYS A 252 -69.94 -29.11 -20.40
N GLU A 253 -68.99 -29.92 -20.84
CA GLU A 253 -69.16 -30.86 -21.96
C GLU A 253 -70.27 -31.87 -21.68
N ASN A 254 -70.34 -32.43 -20.47
CA ASN A 254 -71.41 -33.33 -20.04
C ASN A 254 -72.77 -32.62 -20.04
N ILE A 255 -72.86 -31.37 -19.58
CA ILE A 255 -74.09 -30.56 -19.65
C ILE A 255 -74.48 -30.30 -21.11
N VAL A 256 -73.53 -30.00 -22.00
CA VAL A 256 -73.81 -29.83 -23.44
C VAL A 256 -74.33 -31.13 -24.06
N GLN A 257 -73.72 -32.28 -23.73
CA GLN A 257 -74.21 -33.58 -24.19
C GLN A 257 -75.60 -33.91 -23.62
N LEU A 258 -75.85 -33.61 -22.35
CA LEU A 258 -77.16 -33.83 -21.73
C LEU A 258 -78.23 -32.90 -22.33
N THR A 259 -77.93 -31.63 -22.55
CA THR A 259 -78.85 -30.69 -23.21
C THR A 259 -79.10 -31.08 -24.67
N SER A 260 -78.10 -31.60 -25.40
CA SER A 260 -78.30 -32.19 -26.73
C SER A 260 -79.22 -33.40 -26.67
N LYS A 261 -79.00 -34.33 -25.72
CA LYS A 261 -79.86 -35.51 -25.53
C LYS A 261 -81.29 -35.11 -25.14
N ILE A 262 -81.46 -34.09 -24.30
CA ILE A 262 -82.77 -33.54 -23.96
C ILE A 262 -83.44 -32.99 -25.22
N LYS A 263 -82.75 -32.17 -26.02
CA LYS A 263 -83.29 -31.67 -27.30
C LYS A 263 -83.66 -32.80 -28.25
N ASP A 264 -82.82 -33.84 -28.37
CA ASP A 264 -83.13 -35.01 -29.21
C ASP A 264 -84.35 -35.77 -28.71
N MET A 265 -84.49 -35.91 -27.38
CA MET A 265 -85.67 -36.51 -26.74
C MET A 265 -86.93 -35.64 -26.93
N GLU A 266 -86.81 -34.31 -26.83
CA GLU A 266 -87.89 -33.37 -27.11
C GLU A 266 -88.34 -33.46 -28.56
N ILE A 267 -87.40 -33.49 -29.52
CA ILE A 267 -87.70 -33.67 -30.96
C ILE A 267 -88.41 -35.02 -31.19
N LYS A 268 -87.91 -36.11 -30.60
CA LYS A 268 -88.55 -37.43 -30.69
C LYS A 268 -89.95 -37.42 -30.10
N HIS A 269 -90.15 -36.76 -28.96
CA HIS A 269 -91.45 -36.67 -28.31
C HIS A 269 -92.45 -35.82 -29.12
N VAL A 270 -92.00 -34.70 -29.69
CA VAL A 270 -92.81 -33.87 -30.60
C VAL A 270 -93.20 -34.65 -31.86
N GLU A 271 -92.28 -35.43 -32.43
CA GLU A 271 -92.59 -36.27 -33.60
C GLU A 271 -93.57 -37.40 -33.23
N GLN A 272 -93.42 -38.03 -32.06
CA GLN A 272 -94.39 -39.01 -31.55
C GLN A 272 -95.78 -38.39 -31.35
N LEU A 273 -95.86 -37.20 -30.74
CA LEU A 273 -97.13 -36.46 -30.60
C LEU A 273 -97.74 -36.09 -31.96
N ARG A 274 -96.91 -35.75 -32.95
CA ARG A 274 -97.37 -35.45 -34.32
C ARG A 274 -97.96 -36.68 -35.00
N VAL A 275 -97.36 -37.85 -34.82
CA VAL A 275 -97.88 -39.13 -35.33
C VAL A 275 -99.19 -39.50 -34.64
N GLU A 276 -99.27 -39.38 -33.31
CA GLU A 276 -100.51 -39.63 -32.56
C GLU A 276 -101.62 -38.63 -32.90
N SER A 277 -101.29 -37.35 -33.09
CA SER A 277 -102.24 -36.34 -33.57
C SER A 277 -102.79 -36.68 -34.96
N LYS A 278 -101.94 -37.12 -35.90
CA LYS A 278 -102.38 -37.59 -37.22
C LYS A 278 -103.27 -38.83 -37.10
N ARG A 279 -102.94 -39.77 -36.21
CA ARG A 279 -103.74 -40.96 -35.94
C ARG A 279 -105.10 -40.57 -35.36
N ASN A 280 -105.16 -39.64 -34.40
CA ASN A 280 -106.40 -39.10 -33.86
C ASN A 280 -107.23 -38.39 -34.92
N GLN A 281 -106.64 -37.56 -35.77
CA GLN A 281 -107.35 -36.94 -36.91
C GLN A 281 -107.93 -37.99 -37.87
N GLN A 282 -107.22 -39.09 -38.11
CA GLN A 282 -107.76 -40.20 -38.90
C GLN A 282 -108.92 -40.90 -38.19
N LEU A 283 -108.86 -41.08 -36.87
CA LEU A 283 -109.95 -41.65 -36.08
C LEU A 283 -111.16 -40.71 -36.03
N GLU A 284 -110.96 -39.41 -35.88
CA GLU A 284 -112.02 -38.40 -35.93
C GLU A 284 -112.73 -38.40 -37.29
N LYS A 285 -111.99 -38.46 -38.41
CA LYS A 285 -112.59 -38.59 -39.74
C LYS A 285 -113.46 -39.85 -39.86
N LYS A 286 -112.95 -41.00 -39.41
CA LYS A 286 -113.74 -42.25 -39.39
C LYS A 286 -115.00 -42.12 -38.53
N LEU A 287 -114.92 -41.39 -37.42
CA LEU A 287 -116.08 -41.13 -36.55
C LEU A 287 -117.13 -40.27 -37.26
N ILE A 288 -116.70 -39.21 -37.96
CA ILE A 288 -117.58 -38.37 -38.78
C ILE A 288 -118.26 -39.22 -39.86
N ASP A 289 -117.51 -40.06 -40.58
CA ASP A 289 -118.07 -40.92 -41.62
C ASP A 289 -119.15 -41.86 -41.04
N ILE A 290 -118.88 -42.50 -39.89
CA ILE A 290 -119.87 -43.35 -39.19
C ILE A 290 -121.10 -42.53 -38.74
N THR A 291 -120.91 -41.33 -38.22
CA THR A 291 -122.05 -40.47 -37.83
C THR A 291 -122.89 -40.04 -39.03
N SER A 292 -122.27 -39.81 -40.19
CA SER A 292 -122.98 -39.47 -41.43
C SER A 292 -123.78 -40.67 -41.96
N GLU A 293 -123.22 -41.88 -41.90
CA GLU A 293 -123.92 -43.11 -42.28
C GLU A 293 -125.10 -43.37 -41.33
N ASN A 294 -124.92 -43.16 -40.03
CA ASN A 294 -126.01 -43.28 -39.06
C ASN A 294 -127.08 -42.20 -39.26
N ALA A 295 -126.70 -40.95 -39.56
CA ALA A 295 -127.65 -39.89 -39.88
C ALA A 295 -128.47 -40.22 -41.14
N GLN A 296 -127.86 -40.82 -42.17
CA GLN A 296 -128.58 -41.32 -43.34
C GLN A 296 -129.55 -42.46 -42.97
N LYS A 297 -129.12 -43.43 -42.16
CA LYS A 297 -130.00 -44.52 -41.68
C LYS A 297 -131.19 -43.98 -40.89
N ILE A 298 -130.97 -42.97 -40.03
CA ILE A 298 -132.04 -42.29 -39.30
C ILE A 298 -132.97 -41.58 -40.28
N SER A 299 -132.45 -40.82 -41.24
CA SER A 299 -133.27 -40.16 -42.26
C SER A 299 -134.13 -41.15 -43.06
N THR A 300 -133.58 -42.30 -43.47
CA THR A 300 -134.38 -43.35 -44.13
C THR A 300 -135.42 -43.98 -43.21
N SER A 301 -135.14 -44.06 -41.91
CA SER A 301 -136.11 -44.55 -40.92
C SER A 301 -137.21 -43.51 -40.66
N GLU A 302 -136.86 -42.22 -40.63
CA GLU A 302 -137.80 -41.10 -40.51
C GLU A 302 -138.73 -41.02 -41.72
N THR A 303 -138.24 -41.21 -42.95
CA THR A 303 -139.09 -41.30 -44.13
C THR A 303 -140.05 -42.48 -44.05
N HIS A 304 -139.60 -43.63 -43.55
CA HIS A 304 -140.46 -44.81 -43.42
C HIS A 304 -141.54 -44.62 -42.32
N ILE A 305 -141.21 -43.90 -41.25
CA ILE A 305 -142.19 -43.49 -40.23
C ILE A 305 -143.21 -42.51 -40.83
N ALA A 306 -142.79 -41.58 -41.70
CA ALA A 306 -143.71 -40.69 -42.41
C ALA A 306 -144.67 -41.45 -43.34
N GLU A 307 -144.17 -42.43 -44.10
CA GLU A 307 -145.00 -43.29 -44.95
C GLU A 307 -146.03 -44.10 -44.14
N LEU A 308 -145.62 -44.67 -42.99
CA LEU A 308 -146.56 -45.36 -42.09
C LEU A 308 -147.59 -44.40 -41.48
N SER A 309 -147.20 -43.15 -41.22
CA SER A 309 -148.11 -42.12 -40.71
C SER A 309 -149.16 -41.72 -41.75
N ASP A 310 -148.78 -41.60 -43.02
CA ASP A 310 -149.73 -41.36 -44.11
C ASP A 310 -150.72 -42.51 -44.30
N GLN A 311 -150.26 -43.76 -44.20
CA GLN A 311 -151.14 -44.94 -44.26
C GLN A 311 -152.14 -44.97 -43.10
N ILE A 312 -151.72 -44.57 -41.89
CA ILE A 312 -152.64 -44.40 -40.75
C ILE A 312 -153.66 -43.29 -41.03
N GLY A 313 -153.24 -42.16 -41.63
CA GLY A 313 -154.14 -41.09 -42.05
C GLY A 313 -155.23 -41.55 -43.05
N VAL A 314 -154.88 -42.44 -43.98
CA VAL A 314 -155.86 -43.04 -44.91
C VAL A 314 -156.85 -43.95 -44.17
N ILE A 315 -156.38 -44.79 -43.24
CA ILE A 315 -157.25 -45.65 -42.42
C ILE A 315 -158.20 -44.81 -41.55
N GLU A 316 -157.72 -43.70 -40.99
CA GLU A 316 -158.54 -42.82 -40.16
C GLU A 316 -159.61 -42.07 -40.97
N LYS A 317 -159.28 -41.66 -42.22
CA LYS A 317 -160.26 -41.09 -43.15
C LYS A 317 -161.32 -42.10 -43.57
N GLN A 318 -160.95 -43.36 -43.81
CA GLN A 318 -161.89 -44.45 -44.08
C GLN A 318 -162.84 -44.68 -42.88
N ARG A 319 -162.28 -44.68 -41.66
CA ARG A 319 -163.04 -44.80 -40.41
C ARG A 319 -164.05 -43.67 -40.21
N ALA A 320 -163.69 -42.43 -40.55
CA ALA A 320 -164.61 -41.28 -40.52
C ALA A 320 -165.74 -41.42 -41.55
N GLN A 321 -165.45 -41.97 -42.73
CA GLN A 321 -166.44 -42.25 -43.77
C GLN A 321 -167.44 -43.33 -43.32
N ASP A 322 -166.96 -44.39 -42.69
CA ASP A 322 -167.79 -45.45 -42.11
C ASP A 322 -168.66 -44.92 -40.96
N GLN A 323 -168.11 -44.02 -40.11
CA GLN A 323 -168.89 -43.32 -39.08
C GLN A 323 -170.01 -42.46 -39.66
N MET A 324 -169.79 -41.75 -40.78
CA MET A 324 -170.85 -40.99 -41.46
C MET A 324 -171.97 -41.88 -42.02
N ILE A 325 -171.63 -43.05 -42.57
CA ILE A 325 -172.64 -44.02 -43.05
C ILE A 325 -173.47 -44.56 -41.88
N ILE A 326 -172.81 -44.86 -40.75
CA ILE A 326 -173.47 -45.26 -39.50
C ILE A 326 -174.38 -44.14 -38.97
N GLN A 327 -173.98 -42.87 -39.08
CA GLN A 327 -174.81 -41.72 -38.70
C GLN A 327 -176.08 -41.61 -39.55
N ARG A 328 -175.99 -41.80 -40.89
CA ARG A 328 -177.17 -41.79 -41.78
C ARG A 328 -178.12 -42.96 -41.54
N LEU A 329 -177.60 -44.13 -41.19
CA LEU A 329 -178.44 -45.29 -40.83
C LEU A 329 -179.13 -45.08 -39.47
N LYS A 330 -178.47 -44.41 -38.52
CA LYS A 330 -179.08 -43.97 -37.26
C LYS A 330 -180.15 -42.88 -37.48
N GLU A 331 -179.95 -41.94 -38.40
CA GLU A 331 -180.95 -40.94 -38.79
C GLU A 331 -182.15 -41.55 -39.51
N ARG A 332 -181.98 -42.63 -40.29
CA ARG A 332 -183.08 -43.36 -40.94
C ARG A 332 -183.97 -44.13 -39.94
N ILE A 333 -183.38 -44.64 -38.85
CA ILE A 333 -184.12 -45.24 -37.74
C ILE A 333 -184.86 -44.15 -36.94
N ALA A 334 -184.20 -43.01 -36.66
CA ALA A 334 -184.84 -41.87 -36.03
C ALA A 334 -185.99 -41.27 -36.89
N GLN A 335 -185.90 -41.32 -38.22
CA GLN A 335 -186.98 -40.90 -39.13
C GLN A 335 -188.23 -41.78 -39.06
N LEU A 336 -188.10 -43.09 -38.81
CA LEU A 336 -189.24 -44.01 -38.62
C LEU A 336 -189.85 -43.92 -37.22
N ASP A 337 -189.05 -43.58 -36.20
CA ASP A 337 -189.53 -43.36 -34.83
C ASP A 337 -190.21 -41.98 -34.67
N VAL A 338 -189.81 -40.98 -35.46
CA VAL A 338 -190.44 -39.66 -35.50
C VAL A 338 -191.74 -39.64 -36.33
N GLU A 339 -191.88 -40.52 -37.35
CA GLU A 339 -193.15 -40.69 -38.11
C GLU A 339 -194.29 -41.28 -37.24
N ASN A 340 -193.97 -42.12 -36.23
CA ASN A 340 -194.94 -42.61 -35.24
C ASN A 340 -195.24 -41.62 -34.10
N ALA A 341 -194.34 -40.67 -33.82
CA ALA A 341 -194.55 -39.63 -32.80
C ALA A 341 -195.34 -38.41 -33.34
N LEU A 342 -195.36 -38.19 -34.66
CA LEU A 342 -196.07 -37.09 -35.32
C LEU A 342 -197.59 -37.30 -35.54
N LEU A 343 -198.19 -38.35 -34.95
CA LEU A 343 -199.66 -38.49 -34.80
C LEU A 343 -200.20 -38.01 -33.44
N THR A 344 -199.34 -37.51 -32.55
CA THR A 344 -199.77 -36.82 -31.31
C THR A 344 -199.14 -35.43 -31.22
N LYS A 345 -199.71 -34.49 -31.99
CA LYS A 345 -199.54 -33.02 -31.90
C LYS A 345 -198.14 -32.49 -32.25
N ALA A 346 -197.90 -32.23 -33.53
CA ALA A 346 -198.19 -30.95 -34.18
C ALA A 346 -197.10 -29.88 -34.01
N SER A 347 -196.57 -29.51 -35.18
CA SER A 347 -196.11 -28.18 -35.58
C SER A 347 -194.75 -27.66 -35.09
N SER A 348 -193.92 -27.43 -36.13
CA SER A 348 -193.08 -26.25 -36.39
C SER A 348 -191.67 -26.15 -35.77
N THR A 349 -190.70 -26.38 -36.67
CA THR A 349 -189.72 -25.37 -37.13
C THR A 349 -188.40 -25.21 -36.35
N SER A 350 -187.35 -25.89 -36.86
CA SER A 350 -186.21 -25.29 -37.60
C SER A 350 -185.46 -24.06 -37.03
N ILE A 351 -184.15 -24.22 -36.74
CA ILE A 351 -182.91 -23.64 -37.37
C ILE A 351 -182.28 -22.63 -36.37
N GLU A 352 -180.98 -22.69 -35.99
CA GLU A 352 -179.77 -22.17 -36.65
C GLU A 352 -178.46 -22.53 -35.89
N HIS A 353 -177.32 -22.25 -36.54
CA HIS A 353 -175.89 -22.32 -36.14
C HIS A 353 -175.16 -23.65 -36.43
N ASP A 354 -173.92 -23.69 -36.94
CA ASP A 354 -172.94 -22.66 -37.31
C ASP A 354 -171.81 -23.28 -38.16
N ASP A 355 -171.07 -22.39 -38.84
CA ASP A 355 -169.65 -22.43 -39.16
C ASP A 355 -169.07 -23.38 -40.25
N ILE A 356 -169.21 -22.86 -41.47
CA ILE A 356 -168.23 -22.59 -42.55
C ILE A 356 -166.82 -23.22 -42.50
N ASP A 357 -166.60 -23.91 -43.61
CA ASP A 357 -165.42 -24.43 -44.32
C ASP A 357 -164.62 -23.35 -45.10
N ILE A 358 -163.31 -23.60 -45.31
CA ILE A 358 -162.55 -23.46 -46.58
C ILE A 358 -162.34 -22.01 -47.12
N THR A 359 -161.13 -21.57 -47.49
CA THR A 359 -160.54 -21.77 -48.84
C THR A 359 -159.03 -21.56 -48.91
N ASN A 360 -158.42 -22.37 -49.79
CA ASN A 360 -157.17 -22.09 -50.46
C ASN A 360 -157.34 -21.03 -51.57
N ASN A 361 -156.23 -20.34 -51.83
CA ASN A 361 -155.74 -19.74 -53.07
C ASN A 361 -155.67 -18.22 -53.13
N ASP A 362 -154.41 -17.80 -53.22
CA ASP A 362 -153.81 -16.78 -54.08
C ASP A 362 -154.24 -15.30 -53.98
N ASP A 363 -153.17 -14.50 -54.01
CA ASP A 363 -153.08 -13.07 -54.31
C ASP A 363 -153.35 -12.02 -53.21
N ASP A 364 -152.37 -11.09 -53.19
CA ASP A 364 -152.34 -9.72 -52.68
C ASP A 364 -152.11 -9.40 -51.19
N ASN A 365 -150.97 -8.73 -51.00
CA ASN A 365 -150.70 -7.63 -50.06
C ASN A 365 -150.34 -7.89 -48.58
N ASN A 366 -149.03 -7.70 -48.36
CA ASN A 366 -148.40 -6.77 -47.40
C ASN A 366 -148.00 -7.23 -45.97
N ASN A 367 -146.69 -7.43 -45.85
CA ASN A 367 -145.75 -6.75 -44.92
C ASN A 367 -145.87 -6.97 -43.40
N HIS A 368 -144.86 -7.64 -42.81
CA HIS A 368 -143.77 -6.98 -42.05
C HIS A 368 -142.66 -8.02 -41.67
N ARG A 369 -141.61 -8.14 -42.49
CA ARG A 369 -140.24 -7.60 -42.31
C ARG A 369 -139.39 -8.29 -41.23
N ASP A 370 -138.55 -9.18 -41.73
CA ASP A 370 -137.22 -9.47 -41.22
C ASP A 370 -136.16 -8.65 -42.01
N LEU A 371 -134.96 -8.53 -41.45
CA LEU A 371 -133.64 -8.38 -42.11
C LEU A 371 -133.19 -7.10 -42.89
N ASP A 372 -134.00 -6.06 -43.13
CA ASP A 372 -133.64 -5.02 -44.14
C ASP A 372 -133.36 -3.56 -43.68
N THR A 373 -132.96 -3.34 -42.42
CA THR A 373 -132.46 -2.01 -41.98
C THR A 373 -131.07 -2.03 -41.35
N LEU A 374 -130.33 -3.14 -41.52
CA LEU A 374 -128.86 -3.18 -41.47
C LEU A 374 -128.22 -2.84 -42.83
N MET A 375 -129.00 -2.66 -43.90
CA MET A 375 -128.49 -2.28 -45.24
C MET A 375 -128.73 -0.82 -45.62
N GLN A 376 -129.23 0.02 -44.70
CA GLN A 376 -129.32 1.49 -44.90
C GLN A 376 -128.10 2.26 -44.35
N ARG A 377 -126.96 1.58 -44.25
CA ARG A 377 -125.64 2.18 -43.99
C ARG A 377 -124.82 2.46 -45.27
N ILE A 378 -125.34 2.20 -46.48
CA ILE A 378 -124.54 2.36 -47.72
C ILE A 378 -125.05 3.45 -48.68
N ALA A 379 -126.12 4.20 -48.35
CA ALA A 379 -126.65 5.27 -49.22
C ALA A 379 -126.46 6.72 -48.71
N LYS A 380 -125.93 6.95 -47.50
CA LYS A 380 -125.60 8.31 -47.01
C LYS A 380 -124.13 8.70 -47.21
N LEU A 381 -123.58 8.25 -48.33
CA LEU A 381 -122.38 8.81 -48.98
C LEU A 381 -122.78 9.47 -50.31
N LYS A 382 -123.37 10.67 -50.25
CA LYS A 382 -123.46 11.56 -51.42
C LYS A 382 -123.40 13.06 -51.11
N VAL A 383 -122.84 13.49 -49.97
CA VAL A 383 -122.40 14.89 -49.82
C VAL A 383 -120.97 14.97 -49.29
N LEU A 384 -120.13 14.06 -49.80
CA LEU A 384 -118.69 14.26 -49.88
C LEU A 384 -118.35 15.14 -51.09
N ILE A 385 -119.05 16.28 -51.24
CA ILE A 385 -118.72 17.39 -52.15
C ILE A 385 -118.98 18.71 -51.42
N ARG A 386 -118.36 18.82 -50.25
CA ARG A 386 -117.72 20.07 -49.81
C ARG A 386 -116.33 19.75 -49.24
N VAL A 387 -115.64 18.79 -49.86
CA VAL A 387 -114.20 18.94 -50.10
C VAL A 387 -114.09 20.09 -51.08
N ALA A 388 -113.75 21.23 -50.52
CA ALA A 388 -113.31 22.48 -51.12
C ALA A 388 -113.69 23.50 -50.05
N ASN A 389 -112.77 24.10 -49.34
CA ASN A 389 -111.40 24.35 -49.68
C ASN A 389 -110.87 25.12 -48.49
N ASP A 390 -109.58 24.98 -48.25
CA ASP A 390 -108.72 26.07 -47.80
C ASP A 390 -109.09 26.73 -46.46
N ARG A 391 -108.25 26.59 -45.43
CA ARG A 391 -106.85 27.02 -45.50
C ARG A 391 -105.96 26.24 -44.53
N PHE A 392 -105.02 25.52 -45.12
CA PHE A 392 -103.58 25.53 -44.79
C PHE A 392 -103.09 25.32 -43.35
N GLY A 393 -102.23 24.30 -43.23
CA GLY A 393 -100.86 24.44 -42.69
C GLY A 393 -100.60 23.68 -41.39
N LYS A 394 -99.97 22.50 -41.44
CA LYS A 394 -98.51 22.25 -41.21
C LYS A 394 -98.10 22.59 -39.76
N SER A 395 -97.43 21.75 -38.97
CA SER A 395 -96.37 20.78 -39.26
C SER A 395 -96.07 19.93 -38.01
N LEU A 396 -95.61 18.68 -38.21
CA LEU A 396 -94.50 17.94 -37.57
C LEU A 396 -93.93 18.42 -36.21
N THR A 397 -93.28 17.65 -35.33
CA THR A 397 -92.91 16.23 -35.08
C THR A 397 -92.23 16.25 -33.70
N ILE A 398 -92.08 15.07 -33.08
CA ILE A 398 -91.07 14.61 -32.10
C ILE A 398 -89.97 15.64 -31.69
N GLU A 399 -89.85 15.84 -30.36
CA GLU A 399 -88.86 16.52 -29.46
C GLU A 399 -89.67 17.48 -28.55
N ASP A 400 -90.17 17.15 -27.35
CA ASP A 400 -89.43 16.79 -26.13
C ASP A 400 -90.38 16.16 -25.09
N ILE A 401 -90.79 14.90 -25.28
CA ILE A 401 -91.17 14.04 -24.15
C ILE A 401 -89.87 13.47 -23.61
N LEU A 402 -89.09 14.29 -22.89
CA LEU A 402 -87.99 13.85 -22.01
C LEU A 402 -87.48 15.07 -21.20
N ASN A 403 -88.11 15.34 -20.06
CA ASN A 403 -87.41 15.54 -18.79
C ASN A 403 -88.42 15.67 -17.66
N ILE A 404 -88.86 14.50 -17.19
CA ILE A 404 -89.14 14.33 -15.77
C ILE A 404 -87.76 14.38 -15.10
N ASP A 405 -87.44 15.50 -14.48
CA ASP A 405 -86.61 15.45 -13.30
C ASP A 405 -86.82 16.70 -12.44
N ARG A 406 -87.01 16.43 -11.15
CA ARG A 406 -86.83 17.32 -10.01
C ARG A 406 -88.00 18.23 -9.62
N GLU A 407 -88.92 17.55 -8.94
CA GLU A 407 -89.60 17.98 -7.72
C GLU A 407 -89.00 19.20 -6.98
N MET A 408 -89.94 20.04 -6.54
CA MET A 408 -89.98 20.78 -5.27
C MET A 408 -89.35 22.17 -5.17
N SER A 409 -90.27 23.11 -4.94
CA SER A 409 -90.19 24.29 -4.06
C SER A 409 -89.28 25.45 -4.47
N SER A 410 -89.84 26.51 -5.07
CA SER A 410 -90.43 27.69 -4.37
C SER A 410 -89.39 28.46 -3.53
N GLY A 411 -88.82 29.56 -4.02
CA GLY A 411 -89.41 30.91 -3.95
C GLY A 411 -88.73 31.68 -2.78
N THR A 412 -88.37 32.96 -2.82
CA THR A 412 -88.94 34.11 -3.53
C THR A 412 -88.00 35.33 -3.44
N THR A 413 -88.05 36.19 -4.45
CA THR A 413 -87.60 37.59 -4.45
C THR A 413 -88.52 38.52 -3.63
N ASN A 414 -87.93 39.64 -3.17
CA ASN A 414 -88.50 40.86 -2.58
C ASN A 414 -89.96 41.25 -2.96
N ILE A 415 -90.66 41.94 -2.04
CA ILE A 415 -91.15 43.35 -2.17
C ILE A 415 -92.09 43.76 -1.01
N ASN A 416 -91.97 45.03 -0.61
CA ASN A 416 -92.81 45.91 0.23
C ASN A 416 -94.33 45.65 0.33
N GLY A 417 -94.93 46.07 1.47
CA GLY A 417 -96.28 46.68 1.47
C GLY A 417 -97.30 46.19 2.51
N ILE A 418 -97.30 46.84 3.68
CA ILE A 418 -98.42 47.27 4.56
C ILE A 418 -99.82 46.59 4.45
N ASN A 419 -100.17 45.96 5.58
CA ASN A 419 -101.48 45.83 6.27
C ASN A 419 -102.72 45.26 5.56
N LEU A 420 -103.17 44.07 6.02
CA LEU A 420 -104.44 43.86 6.73
C LEU A 420 -104.46 42.44 7.37
N SER A 421 -104.89 42.33 8.64
CA SER A 421 -104.96 41.16 9.55
C SER A 421 -103.71 40.87 10.43
N THR A 422 -103.75 41.38 11.65
CA THR A 422 -102.62 41.69 12.54
C THR A 422 -102.32 40.64 13.62
N GLU A 423 -102.87 39.43 13.53
CA GLU A 423 -102.63 38.36 14.53
C GLU A 423 -101.96 37.12 13.93
N ASN A 424 -102.43 36.63 12.78
CA ASN A 424 -101.75 35.55 12.04
C ASN A 424 -100.38 35.98 11.48
N ASN A 425 -100.22 37.26 11.12
CA ASN A 425 -98.93 37.79 10.66
C ASN A 425 -97.89 37.92 11.78
N LYS A 426 -98.26 38.07 13.05
CA LYS A 426 -97.29 38.09 14.17
C LYS A 426 -96.73 36.70 14.46
N ILE A 427 -97.56 35.66 14.37
CA ILE A 427 -97.13 34.27 14.56
C ILE A 427 -96.25 33.82 13.39
N LEU A 428 -96.59 34.20 12.15
CA LEU A 428 -95.74 33.94 10.99
C LEU A 428 -94.44 34.74 11.05
N HIS A 429 -94.48 36.04 11.42
CA HIS A 429 -93.25 36.82 11.61
C HIS A 429 -92.40 36.26 12.75
N SER A 430 -92.97 35.82 13.87
CA SER A 430 -92.23 35.20 14.98
C SER A 430 -91.52 33.94 14.52
N LYS A 431 -92.20 33.06 13.77
CA LYS A 431 -91.58 31.87 13.18
C LYS A 431 -90.52 32.23 12.14
N CYS A 432 -90.74 33.24 11.29
CA CYS A 432 -89.73 33.71 10.35
C CYS A 432 -88.53 34.35 11.06
N TYR A 433 -88.72 35.07 12.17
CA TYR A 433 -87.63 35.63 12.99
C TYR A 433 -86.86 34.51 13.71
N GLU A 434 -87.54 33.49 14.23
CA GLU A 434 -86.90 32.29 14.77
C GLU A 434 -86.13 31.52 13.69
N GLU A 435 -86.67 31.39 12.48
CA GLU A 435 -85.99 30.75 11.35
C GLU A 435 -84.77 31.57 10.91
N ILE A 436 -84.88 32.89 10.85
CA ILE A 436 -83.76 33.81 10.57
C ILE A 436 -82.70 33.73 11.66
N ASP A 437 -83.08 33.63 12.94
CA ASP A 437 -82.13 33.50 14.04
C ASP A 437 -81.49 32.11 14.09
N ARG A 438 -82.22 31.05 13.71
CA ARG A 438 -81.63 29.71 13.49
C ARG A 438 -80.63 29.73 12.34
N LEU A 439 -80.98 30.32 11.19
CA LEU A 439 -80.07 30.44 10.04
C LEU A 439 -78.88 31.34 10.34
N LYS A 440 -79.05 32.42 11.11
CA LYS A 440 -77.93 33.24 11.61
C LYS A 440 -77.04 32.45 12.56
N ASN A 441 -77.62 31.69 13.49
CA ASN A 441 -76.85 30.83 14.39
C ASN A 441 -76.12 29.71 13.64
N GLU A 442 -76.71 29.15 12.59
CA GLU A 442 -76.03 28.21 11.71
C GLU A 442 -74.91 28.88 10.92
N LEU A 443 -75.14 30.06 10.34
CA LEU A 443 -74.09 30.84 9.67
C LEU A 443 -72.97 31.27 10.64
N GLU A 444 -73.28 31.63 11.88
CA GLU A 444 -72.32 31.94 12.94
C GLU A 444 -71.51 30.70 13.31
N LYS A 445 -72.14 29.52 13.36
CA LYS A 445 -71.47 28.23 13.55
C LYS A 445 -70.60 27.86 12.34
N TYR A 446 -71.07 28.05 11.11
CA TYR A 446 -70.27 27.84 9.90
C TYR A 446 -69.11 28.82 9.80
N ARG A 447 -69.31 30.09 10.19
CA ARG A 447 -68.28 31.12 10.28
C ARG A 447 -67.25 30.77 11.38
N SER A 448 -67.71 30.34 12.54
CA SER A 448 -66.83 29.90 13.64
C SER A 448 -66.07 28.64 13.26
N LYS A 449 -66.71 27.69 12.57
CA LYS A 449 -66.08 26.45 12.08
C LYS A 449 -65.07 26.73 10.98
N THR A 450 -65.38 27.61 10.03
CA THR A 450 -64.41 28.04 9.00
C THR A 450 -63.26 28.82 9.61
N VAL A 451 -63.50 29.77 10.52
CA VAL A 451 -62.44 30.49 11.25
C VAL A 451 -61.59 29.54 12.10
N ALA A 452 -62.19 28.54 12.76
CA ALA A 452 -61.47 27.52 13.52
C ALA A 452 -60.63 26.62 12.60
N VAL A 453 -61.15 26.23 11.43
CA VAL A 453 -60.40 25.47 10.42
C VAL A 453 -59.27 26.31 9.83
N PHE A 454 -59.48 27.61 9.56
CA PHE A 454 -58.43 28.53 9.11
C PHE A 454 -57.37 28.76 10.19
N LYS A 455 -57.76 28.91 11.47
CA LYS A 455 -56.80 28.99 12.58
C LYS A 455 -56.04 27.68 12.78
N ALA A 456 -56.71 26.53 12.67
CA ALA A 456 -56.08 25.21 12.77
C ALA A 456 -55.15 24.94 11.57
N LYS A 457 -55.52 25.39 10.36
CA LYS A 457 -54.68 25.33 9.17
C LYS A 457 -53.48 26.25 9.32
N ASN A 458 -53.67 27.51 9.71
CA ASN A 458 -52.56 28.43 9.96
C ASN A 458 -51.64 27.93 11.10
N PHE A 459 -52.17 27.32 12.15
CA PHE A 459 -51.34 26.76 13.23
C PHE A 459 -50.53 25.53 12.76
N LYS A 460 -51.12 24.67 11.92
CA LYS A 460 -50.40 23.57 11.27
C LYS A 460 -49.36 24.07 10.26
N ASP A 461 -49.69 25.08 9.47
CA ASP A 461 -48.77 25.69 8.50
C ASP A 461 -47.62 26.43 9.21
N ILE A 462 -47.88 27.09 10.35
CA ILE A 462 -46.85 27.70 11.20
C ILE A 462 -45.95 26.62 11.82
N ASN A 463 -46.51 25.51 12.30
CA ASN A 463 -45.71 24.42 12.86
C ASN A 463 -44.90 23.70 11.78
N ALA A 464 -45.47 23.46 10.60
CA ALA A 464 -44.76 22.93 9.46
C ALA A 464 -43.67 23.90 8.96
N SER A 465 -43.92 25.21 8.97
CA SER A 465 -42.91 26.22 8.65
C SER A 465 -41.76 26.21 9.67
N LYS A 466 -42.07 26.12 10.96
CA LYS A 466 -41.05 26.02 12.02
C LYS A 466 -40.21 24.75 11.89
N GLU A 467 -40.84 23.61 11.60
CA GLU A 467 -40.14 22.34 11.36
C GLU A 467 -39.24 22.43 10.11
N ILE A 468 -39.72 23.06 9.03
CA ILE A 468 -38.91 23.33 7.83
C ILE A 468 -37.73 24.25 8.16
N ASP A 469 -37.94 25.28 8.99
CA ASP A 469 -36.89 26.21 9.39
C ASP A 469 -35.87 25.54 10.33
N ASP A 470 -36.30 24.65 11.22
CA ASP A 470 -35.42 23.84 12.07
C ASP A 470 -34.60 22.84 11.24
N LEU A 471 -35.22 22.18 10.26
CA LEU A 471 -34.52 21.31 9.31
C LEU A 471 -33.53 22.08 8.43
N ARG A 472 -33.88 23.30 8.01
CA ARG A 472 -32.96 24.20 7.29
C ARG A 472 -31.77 24.59 8.16
N ASN A 473 -32.01 24.96 9.41
CA ASN A 473 -30.95 25.26 10.37
C ASN A 473 -30.04 24.04 10.63
N GLN A 474 -30.60 22.83 10.71
CA GLN A 474 -29.80 21.61 10.82
C GLN A 474 -28.97 21.34 9.55
N ILE A 475 -29.55 21.55 8.36
CA ILE A 475 -28.82 21.43 7.09
C ILE A 475 -27.68 22.45 7.02
N ASP A 476 -27.90 23.69 7.45
CA ASP A 476 -26.87 24.73 7.45
C ASP A 476 -25.77 24.44 8.48
N GLN A 477 -26.11 23.93 9.67
CA GLN A 477 -25.12 23.46 10.65
C GLN A 477 -24.32 22.26 10.13
N LEU A 478 -24.95 21.32 9.44
CA LEU A 478 -24.26 20.18 8.83
C LEU A 478 -23.36 20.62 7.67
N ARG A 479 -23.79 21.61 6.88
CA ARG A 479 -22.96 22.23 5.84
C ARG A 479 -21.77 22.95 6.44
N GLU A 480 -21.96 23.70 7.53
CA GLU A 480 -20.87 24.38 8.23
C GLU A 480 -19.88 23.38 8.84
N LYS A 481 -20.37 22.29 9.45
CA LYS A 481 -19.49 21.20 9.93
C LYS A 481 -18.74 20.52 8.79
N LEU A 482 -19.39 20.33 7.64
CA LEU A 482 -18.76 19.76 6.45
C LEU A 482 -17.65 20.69 5.92
N THR A 483 -17.91 22.00 5.83
CA THR A 483 -16.91 22.98 5.38
C THR A 483 -15.76 23.11 6.38
N GLN A 484 -16.03 23.08 7.69
CA GLN A 484 -15.01 23.05 8.73
C GLN A 484 -14.15 21.78 8.62
N SER A 485 -14.76 20.60 8.47
CA SER A 485 -14.04 19.34 8.30
C SER A 485 -13.20 19.33 7.02
N GLN A 486 -13.71 19.90 5.92
CA GLN A 486 -12.97 20.05 4.67
C GLN A 486 -11.79 21.02 4.84
N SER A 487 -11.97 22.13 5.54
CA SER A 487 -10.89 23.08 5.83
C SER A 487 -9.79 22.46 6.68
N LEU A 488 -10.15 21.66 7.70
CA LEU A 488 -9.17 20.94 8.53
C LEU A 488 -8.43 19.88 7.72
N TYR A 489 -9.14 19.12 6.89
CA TYR A 489 -8.53 18.14 5.98
C TYR A 489 -7.54 18.81 5.02
N ASN A 490 -7.93 19.95 4.41
CA ASN A 490 -7.05 20.70 3.52
C ASN A 490 -5.82 21.24 4.26
N CYS A 491 -5.98 21.76 5.48
CA CYS A 491 -4.87 22.25 6.29
C CYS A 491 -3.88 21.13 6.67
N GLU A 492 -4.38 19.95 7.06
CA GLU A 492 -3.52 18.78 7.28
C GLU A 492 -2.84 18.32 5.99
N ASN A 493 -3.56 18.31 4.86
CA ASN A 493 -2.99 17.95 3.57
C ASN A 493 -1.87 18.91 3.15
N ASP A 494 -2.04 20.22 3.33
CA ASP A 494 -1.01 21.23 3.07
C ASP A 494 0.20 21.04 3.99
N ARG A 495 -0.03 20.69 5.26
CA ARG A 495 1.04 20.36 6.21
C ARG A 495 1.82 19.12 5.76
N HIS A 496 1.13 18.08 5.29
CA HIS A 496 1.76 16.88 4.75
C HIS A 496 2.57 17.18 3.49
N ILE A 497 2.04 17.99 2.56
CA ILE A 497 2.77 18.43 1.36
C ILE A 497 4.05 19.16 1.74
N GLN A 498 4.00 20.12 2.67
CA GLN A 498 5.20 20.83 3.13
C GLN A 498 6.24 19.93 3.80
N VAL A 499 5.81 18.90 4.55
CA VAL A 499 6.73 17.93 5.14
C VAL A 499 7.38 17.08 4.05
N VAL A 500 6.62 16.63 3.06
CA VAL A 500 7.14 15.88 1.91
C VAL A 500 8.16 16.72 1.15
N GLU A 501 7.86 17.98 0.82
CA GLU A 501 8.81 18.89 0.14
C GLU A 501 10.12 19.08 0.93
N LYS A 502 10.02 19.21 2.27
CA LYS A 502 11.20 19.30 3.13
C LYS A 502 12.02 18.01 3.13
N LEU A 503 11.36 16.86 3.16
CA LEU A 503 12.03 15.55 3.09
C LEU A 503 12.68 15.34 1.73
N GLU A 504 12.01 15.69 0.63
CA GLU A 504 12.58 15.63 -0.72
C GLU A 504 13.79 16.55 -0.87
N SER A 505 13.72 17.77 -0.33
CA SER A 505 14.87 18.69 -0.26
C SER A 505 16.02 18.13 0.58
N CYS A 506 15.73 17.48 1.71
CA CYS A 506 16.74 16.82 2.54
C CYS A 506 17.41 15.64 1.80
N ILE A 507 16.61 14.78 1.15
CA ILE A 507 17.11 13.63 0.38
C ILE A 507 17.98 14.11 -0.79
N THR A 508 17.55 15.13 -1.54
CA THR A 508 18.35 15.68 -2.65
C THR A 508 19.66 16.30 -2.17
N ASN A 509 19.66 17.00 -1.03
CA ASN A 509 20.87 17.52 -0.42
C ASN A 509 21.81 16.41 0.05
N LEU A 510 21.28 15.35 0.68
CA LEU A 510 22.07 14.20 1.12
C LEU A 510 22.67 13.45 -0.09
N HIS A 511 21.90 13.25 -1.16
CA HIS A 511 22.41 12.68 -2.41
C HIS A 511 23.52 13.54 -3.03
N LYS A 512 23.40 14.88 -2.96
CA LYS A 512 24.44 15.79 -3.43
C LYS A 512 25.71 15.69 -2.58
N GLN A 513 25.58 15.60 -1.26
CA GLN A 513 26.71 15.41 -0.35
C GLN A 513 27.41 14.07 -0.60
N HIS A 514 26.68 12.96 -0.65
CA HIS A 514 27.27 11.66 -0.97
C HIS A 514 27.96 11.65 -2.34
N ARG A 515 27.37 12.32 -3.35
CA ARG A 515 28.03 12.47 -4.65
C ARG A 515 29.35 13.23 -4.54
N GLN A 516 29.39 14.31 -3.76
CA GLN A 516 30.61 15.07 -3.51
C GLN A 516 31.66 14.25 -2.74
N GLU A 517 31.24 13.48 -1.74
CA GLU A 517 32.14 12.58 -0.99
C GLU A 517 32.73 11.49 -1.88
N ILE A 518 31.93 10.90 -2.77
CA ILE A 518 32.43 9.93 -3.75
C ILE A 518 33.46 10.59 -4.67
N GLU A 519 33.18 11.78 -5.22
CA GLU A 519 34.14 12.53 -6.03
C GLU A 519 35.43 12.87 -5.24
N HIS A 520 35.32 13.24 -3.96
CA HIS A 520 36.47 13.48 -3.08
C HIS A 520 37.30 12.22 -2.84
N ILE A 521 36.67 11.06 -2.63
CA ILE A 521 37.37 9.78 -2.46
C ILE A 521 38.05 9.39 -3.78
N LEU A 522 37.36 9.51 -4.91
CA LEU A 522 37.92 9.18 -6.23
C LEU A 522 39.12 10.07 -6.58
N THR A 523 39.01 11.38 -6.34
CA THR A 523 40.13 12.32 -6.56
C THR A 523 41.31 12.02 -5.64
N ARG A 524 41.07 11.74 -4.36
CA ARG A 524 42.13 11.31 -3.44
C ARG A 524 42.82 10.03 -3.91
N LYS A 525 42.07 9.01 -4.31
CA LYS A 525 42.63 7.75 -4.83
C LYS A 525 43.41 7.94 -6.12
N ARG A 526 42.98 8.87 -6.98
CA ARG A 526 43.71 9.26 -8.18
C ARG A 526 45.04 9.94 -7.87
N ILE A 527 45.08 10.80 -6.83
CA ILE A 527 46.31 11.42 -6.37
C ILE A 527 47.26 10.37 -5.80
N GLU A 528 46.78 9.48 -4.92
CA GLU A 528 47.58 8.37 -4.37
C GLU A 528 48.15 7.46 -5.47
N LEU A 529 47.36 7.17 -6.52
CA LEU A 529 47.85 6.42 -7.69
C LEU A 529 48.95 7.18 -8.45
N ASN A 530 48.76 8.48 -8.71
CA ASN A 530 49.78 9.28 -9.40
C ASN A 530 51.09 9.36 -8.59
N GLU A 531 51.01 9.43 -7.26
CA GLU A 531 52.19 9.41 -6.39
C GLU A 531 52.94 8.08 -6.48
N LEU A 532 52.22 6.95 -6.45
CA LEU A 532 52.81 5.61 -6.63
C LEU A 532 53.42 5.44 -8.02
N GLU A 533 52.77 5.95 -9.07
CA GLU A 533 53.32 5.97 -10.43
C GLU A 533 54.62 6.79 -10.50
N CYS A 534 54.67 7.95 -9.85
CA CYS A 534 55.87 8.77 -9.77
C CYS A 534 57.02 8.07 -9.03
N GLU A 535 56.74 7.38 -7.92
CA GLU A 535 57.75 6.60 -7.21
C GLU A 535 58.24 5.39 -8.03
N LEU A 536 57.35 4.73 -8.77
CA LEU A 536 57.74 3.67 -9.71
C LEU A 536 58.61 4.21 -10.85
N GLU A 537 58.29 5.38 -11.38
CA GLU A 537 59.09 6.05 -12.41
C GLU A 537 60.49 6.40 -11.87
N LYS A 538 60.59 6.97 -10.66
CA LYS A 538 61.88 7.22 -9.99
C LYS A 538 62.67 5.93 -9.75
N GLN A 539 62.02 4.83 -9.37
CA GLN A 539 62.67 3.53 -9.23
C GLN A 539 63.17 2.98 -10.58
N ARG A 540 62.36 3.08 -11.63
CA ARG A 540 62.75 2.71 -13.00
C ARG A 540 63.95 3.53 -13.46
N GLU A 541 63.95 4.84 -13.25
CA GLU A 541 65.10 5.69 -13.56
C GLU A 541 66.35 5.31 -12.76
N ARG A 542 66.21 5.02 -11.46
CA ARG A 542 67.34 4.59 -10.62
C ARG A 542 67.92 3.26 -11.11
N ILE A 543 67.07 2.29 -11.43
CA ILE A 543 67.50 0.99 -11.99
C ILE A 543 68.15 1.20 -13.35
N GLN A 544 67.58 2.04 -14.21
CA GLN A 544 68.17 2.35 -15.51
C GLN A 544 69.53 3.05 -15.38
N ARG A 545 69.69 3.98 -14.43
CA ARG A 545 71.01 4.60 -14.13
C ARG A 545 72.01 3.56 -13.66
N LEU A 546 71.62 2.67 -12.75
CA LEU A 546 72.48 1.59 -12.25
C LEU A 546 72.85 0.61 -13.36
N LEU A 547 71.91 0.26 -14.23
CA LEU A 547 72.16 -0.58 -15.41
C LEU A 547 73.14 0.10 -16.36
N ASN A 548 72.95 1.38 -16.68
CA ASN A 548 73.87 2.15 -17.51
C ASN A 548 75.28 2.24 -16.89
N GLU A 549 75.38 2.38 -15.56
CA GLU A 549 76.65 2.37 -14.84
C GLU A 549 77.31 0.98 -14.94
N LYS A 550 76.55 -0.10 -14.77
CA LYS A 550 77.02 -1.48 -14.93
C LYS A 550 77.42 -1.78 -16.37
N ASP A 551 76.70 -1.28 -17.35
CA ASP A 551 77.04 -1.40 -18.77
C ASP A 551 78.33 -0.63 -19.08
N HIS A 552 78.53 0.55 -18.48
CA HIS A 552 79.77 1.29 -18.62
C HIS A 552 80.95 0.58 -17.94
N GLU A 553 80.75 0.03 -16.73
CA GLU A 553 81.73 -0.85 -16.07
C GLU A 553 82.06 -2.05 -16.97
N LEU A 554 81.06 -2.72 -17.54
CA LEU A 554 81.26 -3.84 -18.47
C LEU A 554 82.00 -3.41 -19.74
N GLU A 555 81.69 -2.24 -20.31
CA GLU A 555 82.42 -1.69 -21.45
C GLU A 555 83.88 -1.36 -21.09
N THR A 556 84.13 -0.78 -19.91
CA THR A 556 85.49 -0.49 -19.45
C THR A 556 86.26 -1.78 -19.18
N MET A 557 85.65 -2.79 -18.56
CA MET A 557 86.22 -4.12 -18.38
C MET A 557 86.48 -4.80 -19.73
N LYS A 558 85.55 -4.71 -20.69
CA LYS A 558 85.76 -5.21 -22.06
C LYS A 558 86.89 -4.48 -22.78
N LYS A 559 87.01 -3.15 -22.63
CA LYS A 559 88.11 -2.36 -23.20
C LYS A 559 89.44 -2.75 -22.55
N GLN A 560 89.50 -2.87 -21.22
CA GLN A 560 90.67 -3.36 -20.50
C GLN A 560 91.02 -4.80 -20.89
N GLN A 561 90.03 -5.67 -21.08
CA GLN A 561 90.22 -7.04 -21.55
C GLN A 561 90.65 -7.09 -23.02
N LEU A 562 90.20 -6.16 -23.87
CA LEU A 562 90.65 -6.00 -25.26
C LEU A 562 92.06 -5.39 -25.33
N GLU A 563 92.42 -4.50 -24.42
CA GLU A 563 93.78 -3.98 -24.24
C GLU A 563 94.70 -5.07 -23.70
N GLN A 564 94.23 -5.91 -22.77
CA GLN A 564 94.95 -7.12 -22.35
C GLN A 564 95.00 -8.18 -23.45
N SER A 565 93.96 -8.33 -24.26
CA SER A 565 93.94 -9.27 -25.37
C SER A 565 94.83 -8.80 -26.50
N THR A 566 94.98 -7.51 -26.78
CA THR A 566 95.98 -7.01 -27.76
C THR A 566 97.41 -7.17 -27.24
N ILE A 567 97.63 -7.16 -25.91
CA ILE A 567 98.91 -7.54 -25.29
C ILE A 567 99.13 -9.07 -25.32
N LEU A 568 98.07 -9.87 -25.27
CA LEU A 568 98.13 -11.34 -25.36
C LEU A 568 98.09 -11.88 -26.80
N ASP A 569 97.52 -11.16 -27.78
CA ASP A 569 97.45 -11.52 -29.19
C ASP A 569 98.84 -11.35 -29.85
N ASN A 570 99.68 -10.48 -29.31
CA ASN A 570 101.13 -10.45 -29.61
C ASN A 570 101.91 -11.60 -28.94
N LYS A 571 101.28 -12.37 -28.04
CA LYS A 571 101.91 -13.49 -27.31
C LYS A 571 101.27 -14.87 -27.63
N ILE A 572 100.12 -14.90 -28.31
CA ILE A 572 99.36 -16.10 -28.72
C ILE A 572 99.36 -16.23 -30.26
N ILE A 573 100.51 -16.01 -30.91
CA ILE A 573 100.78 -16.54 -32.27
C ILE A 573 101.54 -17.88 -32.21
N HIS A 574 101.95 -18.31 -31.02
CA HIS A 574 102.54 -19.63 -30.79
C HIS A 574 101.70 -20.42 -29.79
N SER A 575 100.60 -21.04 -30.24
CA SER A 575 100.04 -22.32 -29.73
C SER A 575 98.66 -22.60 -30.37
N THR A 576 98.68 -23.21 -31.54
CA THR A 576 97.80 -24.32 -31.98
C THR A 576 96.36 -24.46 -31.43
N SER A 577 95.39 -24.25 -32.33
CA SER A 577 94.36 -25.21 -32.75
C SER A 577 93.67 -26.11 -31.70
N ASN A 578 92.39 -25.85 -31.41
CA ASN A 578 91.32 -26.83 -31.66
C ASN A 578 89.91 -26.22 -31.66
N ILE A 579 89.10 -26.78 -32.54
CA ILE A 579 87.80 -26.35 -33.08
C ILE A 579 86.65 -27.08 -32.38
N GLN A 580 85.44 -26.46 -32.40
CA GLN A 580 84.04 -26.96 -32.43
C GLN A 580 83.17 -26.36 -31.31
N GLN A 581 82.20 -25.46 -31.54
CA GLN A 581 80.96 -25.49 -32.36
C GLN A 581 80.03 -26.68 -32.08
N ILE A 582 78.83 -26.37 -31.54
CA ILE A 582 77.47 -26.96 -31.72
C ILE A 582 76.56 -26.08 -30.82
N ASP A 583 75.82 -25.11 -31.35
CA ASP A 583 74.47 -25.16 -31.98
C ASP A 583 73.27 -25.29 -30.99
N GLU A 584 72.51 -24.19 -30.96
CA GLU A 584 71.05 -23.97 -30.98
C GLU A 584 70.06 -24.79 -30.10
N SER A 585 69.25 -24.01 -29.36
CA SER A 585 67.99 -24.20 -28.58
C SER A 585 66.87 -25.01 -29.31
N PRO A 586 65.66 -25.34 -28.75
CA PRO A 586 65.01 -24.84 -27.52
C PRO A 586 64.11 -25.86 -26.73
N THR A 587 63.45 -25.36 -25.68
CA THR A 587 62.20 -25.87 -25.05
C THR A 587 62.36 -26.81 -23.84
N ILE A 588 62.16 -26.27 -22.64
CA ILE A 588 61.12 -26.65 -21.65
C ILE A 588 61.22 -25.61 -20.52
N MET A 589 60.35 -24.61 -20.56
CA MET A 589 59.99 -23.79 -19.39
C MET A 589 58.64 -24.33 -18.90
N ASN A 590 58.63 -24.99 -17.74
CA ASN A 590 57.60 -24.79 -16.71
C ASN A 590 57.93 -25.60 -15.47
N GLU A 591 57.55 -25.06 -14.31
CA GLU A 591 57.59 -25.66 -12.97
C GLU A 591 58.87 -25.43 -12.14
N LEU A 592 59.05 -24.19 -11.68
CA LEU A 592 59.78 -23.94 -10.44
C LEU A 592 59.17 -22.77 -9.65
N PHE A 593 57.92 -22.89 -9.22
CA PHE A 593 57.36 -22.03 -8.17
C PHE A 593 56.27 -22.77 -7.39
N SER A 594 56.63 -23.40 -6.27
CA SER A 594 55.84 -23.43 -5.03
C SER A 594 56.41 -24.44 -4.04
N HIS A 595 57.22 -23.96 -3.10
CA HIS A 595 57.10 -24.26 -1.66
C HIS A 595 58.31 -23.67 -0.94
N ASN A 596 58.10 -22.56 -0.23
CA ASN A 596 59.00 -22.22 0.87
C ASN A 596 58.16 -21.84 2.08
N HIS A 597 57.74 -22.89 2.79
CA HIS A 597 57.14 -22.80 4.11
C HIS A 597 58.26 -22.75 5.15
N TYR A 598 58.26 -21.67 5.92
CA TYR A 598 59.01 -21.49 7.15
C TYR A 598 58.87 -22.71 8.08
N SER A 599 59.98 -23.21 8.60
CA SER A 599 60.05 -23.80 9.94
C SER A 599 61.46 -23.67 10.51
N ALA A 600 61.49 -23.05 11.69
CA ALA A 600 62.67 -22.75 12.47
C ALA A 600 63.22 -24.00 13.16
N SER A 601 64.54 -24.06 13.30
CA SER A 601 65.18 -24.74 14.42
C SER A 601 66.57 -24.16 14.68
N SER A 602 66.66 -23.55 15.85
CA SER A 602 67.82 -23.02 16.55
C SER A 602 68.83 -24.12 16.90
N SER A 603 70.14 -23.80 16.94
CA SER A 603 71.12 -24.31 17.95
C SER A 603 72.52 -23.69 17.81
N SER A 604 72.92 -22.98 18.87
CA SER A 604 74.25 -22.93 19.51
C SER A 604 75.54 -22.50 18.76
N SER A 605 76.00 -21.29 19.08
CA SER A 605 77.23 -21.00 19.86
C SER A 605 78.49 -21.87 19.64
N SER A 606 79.54 -21.26 19.08
CA SER A 606 80.92 -21.39 19.59
C SER A 606 81.85 -20.29 19.03
N THR A 607 82.43 -19.54 19.97
CA THR A 607 83.72 -18.84 19.94
C THR A 607 84.64 -19.00 18.71
N ILE A 608 85.16 -17.89 18.17
CA ILE A 608 86.58 -17.67 17.80
C ILE A 608 86.80 -16.16 17.60
N GLY A 609 87.86 -15.63 18.23
CA GLY A 609 88.23 -14.23 18.20
C GLY A 609 89.18 -13.85 17.07
N GLY A 610 89.01 -12.60 16.59
CA GLY A 610 89.97 -11.78 15.83
C GLY A 610 89.67 -11.67 14.32
N PRO A 611 90.03 -10.56 13.62
CA PRO A 611 90.21 -9.17 14.03
C PRO A 611 89.05 -8.26 13.57
N ILE A 612 88.93 -7.13 14.25
CA ILE A 612 87.93 -6.08 14.06
C ILE A 612 88.18 -5.35 12.73
N SER A 613 87.22 -5.42 11.78
CA SER A 613 86.93 -4.39 10.77
C SER A 613 85.66 -4.76 9.99
N SER A 614 84.66 -3.87 9.99
CA SER A 614 83.39 -3.92 9.21
C SER A 614 82.29 -4.89 9.68
N ASP A 615 82.54 -6.17 9.95
CA ASP A 615 81.44 -7.14 10.18
C ASP A 615 80.79 -7.03 11.58
N ASN A 616 81.52 -6.57 12.59
CA ASN A 616 80.97 -6.38 13.94
C ASN A 616 79.97 -5.21 14.03
N ASN A 617 80.08 -4.19 13.18
CA ASN A 617 79.07 -3.12 13.13
C ASN A 617 77.77 -3.62 12.49
N ASN A 618 77.87 -4.48 11.48
CA ASN A 618 76.70 -5.12 10.88
C ASN A 618 76.04 -6.11 11.84
N LEU A 619 76.82 -6.94 12.55
CA LEU A 619 76.29 -7.87 13.54
C LEU A 619 75.66 -7.15 14.74
N LEU A 620 76.28 -6.08 15.25
CA LEU A 620 75.72 -5.29 16.35
C LEU A 620 74.45 -4.55 15.93
N TYR A 621 74.42 -3.98 14.72
CA TYR A 621 73.22 -3.38 14.15
C TYR A 621 72.10 -4.41 13.95
N PHE A 622 72.43 -5.61 13.46
CA PHE A 622 71.45 -6.69 13.31
C PHE A 622 70.91 -7.18 14.66
N ILE A 623 71.76 -7.28 15.68
CA ILE A 623 71.36 -7.62 17.06
C ILE A 623 70.47 -6.51 17.64
N GLN A 624 70.83 -5.25 17.43
CA GLN A 624 70.02 -4.11 17.88
C GLN A 624 68.67 -4.06 17.16
N GLU A 625 68.64 -4.27 15.85
CA GLU A 625 67.41 -4.35 15.06
C GLU A 625 66.55 -5.56 15.47
N GLN A 626 67.18 -6.68 15.80
CA GLN A 626 66.50 -7.85 16.34
C GLN A 626 65.92 -7.59 17.73
N GLN A 627 66.62 -6.87 18.60
CA GLN A 627 66.12 -6.47 19.92
C GLN A 627 64.97 -5.47 19.81
N LEU A 628 65.03 -4.52 18.87
CA LEU A 628 63.93 -3.59 18.59
C LEU A 628 62.71 -4.34 18.08
N ARG A 629 62.90 -5.29 17.15
CA ARG A 629 61.81 -6.16 16.68
C ARG A 629 61.27 -7.05 17.78
N GLU A 630 62.10 -7.62 18.65
CA GLU A 630 61.64 -8.41 19.80
C GLU A 630 60.87 -7.55 20.81
N GLN A 631 61.32 -6.32 21.06
CA GLN A 631 60.63 -5.37 21.92
C GLN A 631 59.26 -4.99 21.34
N GLU A 632 59.20 -4.70 20.04
CA GLU A 632 57.94 -4.44 19.33
C GLU A 632 57.03 -5.68 19.34
N LEU A 633 57.57 -6.88 19.13
CA LEU A 633 56.79 -8.12 19.18
C LEU A 633 56.28 -8.39 20.60
N THR A 634 57.03 -8.04 21.65
CA THR A 634 56.57 -8.14 23.03
C THR A 634 55.51 -7.07 23.36
N SER A 635 55.61 -5.85 22.83
CA SER A 635 54.58 -4.82 23.02
C SER A 635 53.30 -5.19 22.29
N LEU A 636 53.39 -5.69 21.06
CA LEU A 636 52.26 -6.20 20.28
C LEU A 636 51.62 -7.41 20.96
N ARG A 637 52.40 -8.33 21.56
CA ARG A 637 51.86 -9.44 22.34
C ARG A 637 51.13 -8.97 23.61
N LYS A 638 51.66 -7.96 24.31
CA LYS A 638 50.98 -7.36 25.47
C LYS A 638 49.68 -6.68 25.07
N GLN A 639 49.69 -5.88 24.00
CA GLN A 639 48.49 -5.25 23.47
C GLN A 639 47.47 -6.28 23.00
N ARG A 640 47.91 -7.36 22.34
CA ARG A 640 47.04 -8.47 21.97
C ARG A 640 46.41 -9.13 23.20
N HIS A 641 47.19 -9.36 24.25
CA HIS A 641 46.67 -9.93 25.49
C HIS A 641 45.66 -9.00 26.19
N GLU A 642 45.93 -7.70 26.23
CA GLU A 642 44.99 -6.69 26.74
C GLU A 642 43.69 -6.69 25.93
N LEU A 643 43.78 -6.72 24.60
CA LEU A 643 42.60 -6.82 23.72
C LEU A 643 41.85 -8.15 23.89
N GLU A 644 42.56 -9.26 24.06
CA GLU A 644 41.92 -10.55 24.36
C GLU A 644 41.19 -10.52 25.72
N LEU A 645 41.74 -9.84 26.72
CA LEU A 645 41.08 -9.66 28.02
C LEU A 645 39.84 -8.77 27.89
N THR A 646 39.92 -7.64 27.17
CA THR A 646 38.74 -6.80 26.95
C THR A 646 37.65 -7.52 26.16
N ILE A 647 38.01 -8.33 25.17
CA ILE A 647 37.06 -9.20 24.45
C ILE A 647 36.42 -10.20 25.40
N ARG A 648 37.18 -10.87 26.28
CA ARG A 648 36.62 -11.80 27.28
C ARG A 648 35.67 -11.08 28.23
N ASP A 649 36.02 -9.89 28.71
CA ASP A 649 35.17 -9.10 29.61
C ASP A 649 33.89 -8.63 28.91
N LEU A 650 33.98 -8.21 27.65
CA LEU A 650 32.82 -7.84 26.84
C LEU A 650 31.91 -9.06 26.59
N ASN A 651 32.49 -10.21 26.27
CA ASN A 651 31.72 -11.44 26.06
C ASN A 651 31.02 -11.89 27.36
N ASN A 652 31.67 -11.75 28.51
CA ASN A 652 31.06 -12.02 29.81
C ASN A 652 29.91 -11.06 30.12
N LYS A 653 30.06 -9.76 29.83
CA LYS A 653 28.98 -8.77 29.96
C LYS A 653 27.80 -9.09 29.05
N TYR A 654 28.07 -9.45 27.80
CA TYR A 654 27.04 -9.83 26.84
C TYR A 654 26.31 -11.11 27.27
N SER A 655 27.04 -12.12 27.76
CA SER A 655 26.45 -13.33 28.32
C SER A 655 25.58 -13.03 29.56
N PHE A 656 26.01 -12.12 30.43
CA PHE A 656 25.21 -11.68 31.57
C PHE A 656 23.93 -10.97 31.13
N GLU A 657 24.01 -10.07 30.15
CA GLU A 657 22.86 -9.35 29.61
C GLU A 657 21.87 -10.31 28.91
N ILE A 658 22.36 -11.29 28.14
CA ILE A 658 21.53 -12.36 27.57
C ILE A 658 20.80 -13.13 28.67
N ASN A 659 21.50 -13.56 29.72
CA ASN A 659 20.88 -14.29 30.82
C ASN A 659 19.80 -13.45 31.52
N GLN A 660 20.04 -12.15 31.70
CA GLN A 660 19.03 -11.25 32.26
C GLN A 660 17.81 -11.10 31.35
N LEU A 661 18.04 -10.90 30.05
CA LEU A 661 16.97 -10.83 29.06
C LEU A 661 16.17 -12.14 29.04
N GLN A 662 16.83 -13.29 29.10
CA GLN A 662 16.18 -14.58 29.14
C GLN A 662 15.31 -14.73 30.40
N ILE A 663 15.78 -14.30 31.57
CA ILE A 663 14.97 -14.26 32.80
C ILE A 663 13.78 -13.31 32.66
N THR A 664 13.94 -12.15 32.02
CA THR A 664 12.81 -11.23 31.80
C THR A 664 11.79 -11.80 30.82
N ILE A 665 12.24 -12.48 29.76
CA ILE A 665 11.37 -13.15 28.79
C ILE A 665 10.60 -14.29 29.49
N GLU A 666 11.26 -15.07 30.34
CA GLU A 666 10.61 -16.13 31.11
C GLU A 666 9.54 -15.57 32.06
N LYS A 667 9.82 -14.47 32.75
CA LYS A 667 8.83 -13.76 33.59
C LYS A 667 7.65 -13.22 32.77
N LEU A 668 7.92 -12.59 31.63
CA LEU A 668 6.85 -12.06 30.76
C LEU A 668 6.01 -13.19 30.15
N ASN A 669 6.62 -14.32 29.82
CA ASN A 669 5.89 -15.51 29.36
C ASN A 669 5.00 -16.08 30.46
N ASP A 670 5.50 -16.16 31.69
CA ASP A 670 4.69 -16.53 32.86
C ASP A 670 3.50 -15.57 33.04
N ASP A 671 3.72 -14.25 32.93
CA ASP A 671 2.65 -13.24 33.05
C ASP A 671 1.62 -13.35 31.91
N LEU A 672 2.08 -13.63 30.68
CA LEU A 672 1.19 -13.86 29.54
C LEU A 672 0.36 -15.14 29.71
N GLU A 673 0.94 -16.21 30.26
CA GLU A 673 0.19 -17.43 30.60
C GLU A 673 -0.87 -17.14 31.67
N HIS A 674 -0.51 -16.38 32.71
CA HIS A 674 -1.44 -15.94 33.75
C HIS A 674 -2.59 -15.10 33.19
N ILE A 675 -2.30 -14.14 32.30
CA ILE A 675 -3.33 -13.32 31.67
C ILE A 675 -4.25 -14.17 30.79
N LYS A 676 -3.70 -15.08 29.96
CA LYS A 676 -4.48 -16.00 29.12
C LYS A 676 -5.43 -16.88 29.94
N LEU A 677 -4.94 -17.43 31.06
CA LEU A 677 -5.79 -18.21 31.96
C LEU A 677 -6.87 -17.34 32.62
N SER A 678 -6.53 -16.10 33.00
CA SER A 678 -7.50 -15.16 33.60
C SER A 678 -8.57 -14.69 32.61
N THR A 679 -8.23 -14.46 31.35
CA THR A 679 -9.17 -14.07 30.30
C THR A 679 -10.06 -15.23 29.92
N GLN A 680 -9.52 -16.44 29.77
CA GLN A 680 -10.31 -17.66 29.57
C GLN A 680 -11.30 -17.89 30.73
N ARG A 681 -10.87 -17.66 31.98
CA ARG A 681 -11.73 -17.73 33.16
C ARG A 681 -12.87 -16.70 33.10
N ASN A 682 -12.57 -15.45 32.76
CA ASN A 682 -13.57 -14.38 32.68
C ASN A 682 -14.54 -14.57 31.51
N GLU A 683 -14.08 -15.10 30.38
CA GLU A 683 -14.91 -15.37 29.20
C GLU A 683 -15.90 -16.53 29.46
N LEU A 684 -15.47 -17.56 30.21
CA LEU A 684 -16.33 -18.67 30.62
C LEU A 684 -17.34 -18.27 31.71
N LEU A 685 -16.97 -17.33 32.59
CA LEU A 685 -17.87 -16.76 33.61
C LEU A 685 -18.95 -15.86 33.00
N THR A 686 -18.67 -15.19 31.89
CA THR A 686 -19.61 -14.26 31.24
C THR A 686 -20.53 -14.92 30.21
N LYS A 687 -20.12 -16.04 29.60
CA LYS A 687 -20.94 -16.72 28.57
C LYS A 687 -21.90 -17.80 29.09
N ASN A 688 -21.72 -18.36 30.29
CA ASN A 688 -22.48 -19.55 30.72
C ASN A 688 -23.04 -19.47 32.15
N GLU A 689 -24.25 -18.93 32.29
CA GLU A 689 -25.07 -19.00 33.53
C GLU A 689 -25.23 -20.44 34.04
N HIS A 690 -25.31 -21.40 33.10
CA HIS A 690 -25.44 -22.84 33.37
C HIS A 690 -24.17 -23.49 33.97
N ASN A 691 -22.99 -22.91 33.73
CA ASN A 691 -21.74 -23.46 34.27
C ASN A 691 -21.55 -23.05 35.75
N ILE A 692 -22.10 -21.91 36.16
CA ILE A 692 -22.13 -21.48 37.56
C ILE A 692 -22.97 -22.43 38.40
N ASP A 693 -24.12 -22.87 37.91
CA ASP A 693 -24.98 -23.82 38.63
C ASP A 693 -24.37 -25.23 38.68
N TYR A 694 -23.66 -25.65 37.62
CA TYR A 694 -22.87 -26.88 37.65
C TYR A 694 -21.73 -26.81 38.66
N ILE A 695 -20.98 -25.71 38.70
CA ILE A 695 -19.92 -25.48 39.69
C ILE A 695 -20.49 -25.45 41.11
N LYS A 696 -21.63 -24.79 41.34
CA LYS A 696 -22.32 -24.80 42.65
C LYS A 696 -22.68 -26.23 43.05
N ASN A 697 -23.21 -27.04 42.14
CA ASN A 697 -23.58 -28.44 42.43
C ASN A 697 -22.36 -29.31 42.72
N VAL A 698 -21.29 -29.21 41.92
CA VAL A 698 -20.04 -29.95 42.14
C VAL A 698 -19.35 -29.51 43.45
N PHE A 699 -19.36 -28.20 43.76
CA PHE A 699 -18.81 -27.66 45.00
C PHE A 699 -19.65 -28.06 46.23
N TYR A 700 -20.98 -28.04 46.10
CA TYR A 700 -21.90 -28.51 47.14
C TYR A 700 -21.68 -30.00 47.43
N HIS A 701 -21.55 -30.84 46.40
CA HIS A 701 -21.21 -32.26 46.56
C HIS A 701 -19.80 -32.49 47.11
N TYR A 702 -18.83 -31.63 46.79
CA TYR A 702 -17.48 -31.68 47.39
C TYR A 702 -17.51 -31.40 48.90
N LEU A 703 -18.34 -30.45 49.36
CA LEU A 703 -18.50 -30.13 50.78
C LEU A 703 -19.24 -31.23 51.56
N LEU A 704 -20.22 -31.89 50.93
CA LEU A 704 -21.01 -32.96 51.55
C LEU A 704 -20.36 -34.34 51.52
N ALA A 705 -19.40 -34.57 50.61
CA ALA A 705 -18.71 -35.85 50.54
C ALA A 705 -17.89 -36.08 51.83
N ASN A 706 -17.93 -37.31 52.36
CA ASN A 706 -17.06 -37.74 53.46
C ASN A 706 -15.88 -38.59 52.96
N ASP A 707 -15.95 -39.08 51.72
CA ASP A 707 -14.93 -39.91 51.09
C ASP A 707 -13.87 -39.05 50.37
N THR A 708 -12.61 -39.31 50.69
CA THR A 708 -11.44 -38.63 50.11
C THR A 708 -11.33 -38.86 48.60
N GLN A 709 -11.78 -40.00 48.08
CA GLN A 709 -11.71 -40.28 46.64
C GLN A 709 -12.76 -39.50 45.85
N VAL A 710 -13.99 -39.41 46.36
CA VAL A 710 -15.06 -38.59 45.74
C VAL A 710 -14.73 -37.10 45.84
N LYS A 711 -14.13 -36.67 46.96
CA LYS A 711 -13.56 -35.32 47.05
C LYS A 711 -12.50 -35.08 45.99
N HIS A 712 -11.64 -36.06 45.70
CA HIS A 712 -10.59 -35.92 44.71
C HIS A 712 -11.14 -35.81 43.27
N THR A 713 -12.12 -36.63 42.90
CA THR A 713 -12.75 -36.55 41.58
C THR A 713 -13.49 -35.22 41.39
N MET A 714 -14.22 -34.77 42.41
CA MET A 714 -14.91 -33.47 42.38
C MET A 714 -13.93 -32.28 42.42
N ALA A 715 -12.83 -32.37 43.17
CA ALA A 715 -11.79 -31.34 43.18
C ALA A 715 -11.05 -31.25 41.84
N ASN A 716 -10.75 -32.39 41.21
CA ASN A 716 -10.15 -32.42 39.88
C ASN A 716 -11.12 -31.86 38.84
N ALA A 717 -12.41 -32.21 38.93
CA ALA A 717 -13.45 -31.62 38.09
C ALA A 717 -13.49 -30.08 38.26
N LEU A 718 -13.52 -29.58 39.50
CA LEU A 718 -13.45 -28.14 39.79
C LEU A 718 -12.18 -27.50 39.24
N MET A 719 -11.02 -28.16 39.39
CA MET A 719 -9.72 -27.66 38.94
C MET A 719 -9.61 -27.55 37.42
N THR A 720 -10.22 -28.50 36.70
CA THR A 720 -10.32 -28.47 35.24
C THR A 720 -11.33 -27.43 34.77
N ILE A 721 -12.51 -27.33 35.41
CA ILE A 721 -13.54 -26.37 35.03
C ILE A 721 -13.07 -24.92 35.29
N LEU A 722 -12.37 -24.68 36.39
CA LEU A 722 -11.82 -23.37 36.76
C LEU A 722 -10.42 -23.11 36.16
N HIS A 723 -9.91 -24.02 35.32
CA HIS A 723 -8.66 -23.89 34.57
C HIS A 723 -7.47 -23.40 35.42
N PHE A 724 -7.19 -24.11 36.52
CA PHE A 724 -6.06 -23.78 37.40
C PHE A 724 -4.73 -23.88 36.64
N SER A 725 -3.80 -22.95 36.90
CA SER A 725 -2.45 -23.02 36.35
C SER A 725 -1.75 -24.30 36.81
N THR A 726 -0.81 -24.82 36.00
CA THR A 726 0.00 -26.00 36.35
C THR A 726 0.74 -25.82 37.68
N LYS A 727 1.19 -24.59 37.99
CA LYS A 727 1.82 -24.22 39.27
C LYS A 727 0.81 -24.25 40.44
N GLU A 728 -0.44 -23.87 40.22
CA GLU A 728 -1.50 -23.90 41.23
C GLU A 728 -2.01 -25.33 41.47
N LYS A 729 -2.16 -26.11 40.40
CA LYS A 729 -2.45 -27.54 40.46
C LYS A 729 -1.40 -28.29 41.27
N ALA A 730 -0.11 -28.01 41.03
CA ALA A 730 1.00 -28.56 41.80
C ALA A 730 1.00 -28.09 43.27
N LYS A 731 0.61 -26.84 43.56
CA LYS A 731 0.43 -26.35 44.94
C LYS A 731 -0.73 -27.03 45.67
N VAL A 732 -1.86 -27.24 45.00
CA VAL A 732 -3.00 -27.95 45.58
C VAL A 732 -2.66 -29.42 45.78
N GLU A 733 -1.96 -30.06 44.84
CA GLU A 733 -1.48 -31.45 44.97
C GLU A 733 -0.40 -31.62 46.05
N SER A 734 0.52 -30.66 46.22
CA SER A 734 1.52 -30.71 47.29
C SER A 734 0.92 -30.49 48.69
N GLN A 735 -0.14 -29.67 48.83
CA GLN A 735 -0.90 -29.54 50.09
C GLN A 735 -1.76 -30.78 50.43
N LYS A 736 -2.08 -31.65 49.45
CA LYS A 736 -2.76 -32.95 49.70
C LYS A 736 -1.89 -33.90 50.53
N HIS A 737 -0.56 -33.85 50.34
CA HIS A 737 0.35 -34.72 51.07
C HIS A 737 0.49 -34.34 52.56
N THR A 738 0.38 -33.05 52.89
CA THR A 738 0.48 -32.58 54.28
C THR A 738 -0.83 -32.75 55.07
N THR A 739 -1.99 -32.64 54.42
CA THR A 739 -3.31 -32.75 55.06
C THR A 739 -3.79 -34.19 55.28
N SER A 740 -3.20 -35.18 54.59
CA SER A 740 -3.45 -36.61 54.88
C SER A 740 -2.96 -37.05 56.27
N LEU A 741 -2.13 -36.25 56.94
CA LEU A 741 -1.68 -36.46 58.33
C LEU A 741 -2.51 -35.71 59.40
N THR A 742 -3.45 -34.84 59.01
CA THR A 742 -4.29 -34.12 59.97
C THR A 742 -5.75 -34.12 59.51
N SER A 743 -6.37 -35.31 59.62
CA SER A 743 -7.81 -35.42 59.73
C SER A 743 -8.28 -34.70 61.00
N GLY A 744 -8.88 -33.52 60.83
CA GLY A 744 -9.70 -32.87 61.85
C GLY A 744 -9.24 -31.47 62.23
N GLY A 745 -10.02 -30.45 61.86
CA GLY A 745 -9.90 -29.12 62.45
C GLY A 745 -10.07 -27.96 61.49
N TRP A 746 -11.21 -27.85 60.79
CA TRP A 746 -11.62 -26.57 60.17
C TRP A 746 -12.83 -25.93 60.86
N PHE A 747 -13.38 -26.57 61.90
CA PHE A 747 -14.36 -25.98 62.82
C PHE A 747 -13.84 -26.09 64.26
N ASN A 748 -12.88 -25.24 64.61
CA ASN A 748 -12.67 -24.79 65.99
C ASN A 748 -11.71 -23.60 65.98
N HIS A 749 -12.25 -22.42 65.69
CA HIS A 749 -11.78 -21.18 66.28
C HIS A 749 -12.99 -20.24 66.41
N LYS A 750 -13.51 -20.20 67.63
CA LYS A 750 -13.96 -18.95 68.24
C LYS A 750 -12.73 -18.20 68.72
#